data_AF-A0A5C7PUV2-F1
#
_entry.id   AF-A0A5C7PUV2-F1
#
_cell.length_a   1.000
_cell.length_b   1.000
_cell.length_c   1.000
_cell.angle_alpha   90.00
_cell.angle_beta   90.00
_cell.angle_gamma   90.00
#
_symmetry.space_group_name_H-M   'P 1'
#
loop_
_entity.id
_entity.type
_entity.pdbx_description
1 polymer ?
#
loop_
_entity_poly.entity_id
_entity_poly.type
_entity_poly.pdbx_seq_one_letter_code
_entity_poly.pdbx_strand_id
1 'polypeptide(L)'
;MNHVQSLKAKASSITHPIWPNCSVSAEILKSVLDHVEHGAQELERIEAAGTWLLDLVEAGFDQDSGAAWKDLKSIADETIRIEAAARSTIIEYAPELPVEFCTEDALTDLKTIHAHAEHGRGLSVWKFPISKASAWRKLLQQARCNGREPKTTEECQALFLWLELYLQREKLRRRWQRQVEALGASALPDTKPEVHTIQWFPYIEGALQWSERYWSVMSEKTTPFGKSWVDIESLVPPQSGLRSRLGRAHSLLREHLLPELRAWLAQREHESIGEQIAEWRNRLRREVPNIRPDSAIADIDASLAQMDVDAYGRALLALQKLRDLLPIHQNRDKLLAALGVGATAWAAAISQRIEYHNDPLPSERDIAFAWRWRQIHDELAYRHQLNTEEIATELSEKNRDLERVTSDLIAESAWSSQLSAAERFRQHLVGWLDFMRRIGKGTGSNAEHYRVQAREQLRNGQHAVPVWIMPMAQVFQSFTAADANFDVVIVDEASQAGLEGLLAAYLGKKIVVVGDHEQVSPDAVGQMAAIAANLQSQFLAGIPNAALYDGQLSLYDLTRQSTSGMLSLSEHFRCVPSIIGFSNQLSYEGRIKPLREASSSKLRPIISHRVNGEREGRSKINQTEAQEIVALIAAMCQHEAYAQQSIGVISLLGAEQAQLIERMLREHLPIEEIEARKIICGNAAQFQGDERKVMLLSMVDSNEGDGPMRKQGEGANESTKKRFNVAASRAQDQMWIVHSLSHTTDLKPGDIRRELLEYAEARQIKEAQTDDPKHESEFERLVAHELKSHGFRVQAQYRVGFYRIDLVVEGNGKKLAVECDGDRWHSGSEKIAEDLARQAVLERLGWKFHRIRGSEFFRETTRTVKRLLTRLQELEIYAETDESAINDNTEADVTHEEILRLAQKIRAEFFPENDEL
;
A
#
# COMPACT_ATOMS: atom_id res chain seq x y z
N MET A 1 -12.68 -59.67 11.04
CA MET A 1 -14.14 -59.67 11.24
C MET A 1 -14.86 -60.73 10.39
N ASN A 2 -14.76 -60.74 9.04
CA ASN A 2 -15.36 -61.81 8.20
C ASN A 2 -14.93 -63.22 8.64
N HIS A 3 -13.63 -63.39 8.93
CA HIS A 3 -13.10 -64.63 9.46
C HIS A 3 -13.72 -65.00 10.83
N VAL A 4 -13.92 -64.02 11.73
CA VAL A 4 -14.56 -64.19 13.05
C VAL A 4 -16.01 -64.67 12.90
N GLN A 5 -16.79 -64.05 12.01
CA GLN A 5 -18.17 -64.47 11.74
C GLN A 5 -18.23 -65.91 11.20
N SER A 6 -17.30 -66.29 10.31
CA SER A 6 -17.17 -67.67 9.82
C SER A 6 -16.79 -68.66 10.92
N LEU A 7 -15.84 -68.30 11.79
CA LEU A 7 -15.41 -69.12 12.93
C LEU A 7 -16.56 -69.32 13.94
N LYS A 8 -17.37 -68.28 14.21
CA LYS A 8 -18.56 -68.38 15.07
C LYS A 8 -19.58 -69.38 14.53
N ALA A 9 -19.82 -69.36 13.22
CA ALA A 9 -20.72 -70.32 12.57
C ALA A 9 -20.17 -71.76 12.65
N LYS A 10 -18.86 -71.95 12.43
CA LYS A 10 -18.19 -73.26 12.54
C LYS A 10 -18.19 -73.81 13.98
N ALA A 11 -17.95 -72.95 14.96
CA ALA A 11 -17.99 -73.31 16.38
C ALA A 11 -19.40 -73.75 16.82
N SER A 12 -20.45 -73.20 16.20
CA SER A 12 -21.85 -73.51 16.52
C SER A 12 -22.40 -74.75 15.79
N SER A 13 -21.57 -75.48 15.05
CA SER A 13 -22.01 -76.56 14.14
C SER A 13 -22.30 -77.90 14.84
N ILE A 14 -22.02 -78.02 16.15
CA ILE A 14 -22.13 -79.27 16.90
C ILE A 14 -23.23 -79.18 17.93
N THR A 15 -24.16 -80.13 17.88
CA THR A 15 -25.30 -80.23 18.80
C THR A 15 -25.03 -81.18 19.97
N HIS A 16 -24.15 -82.17 19.81
CA HIS A 16 -23.80 -83.17 20.83
C HIS A 16 -22.28 -83.47 20.85
N PRO A 17 -21.48 -82.66 21.56
CA PRO A 17 -20.03 -82.83 21.61
C PRO A 17 -19.61 -84.02 22.51
N ILE A 18 -18.58 -84.77 22.07
CA ILE A 18 -17.81 -85.75 22.85
C ILE A 18 -17.20 -85.08 24.08
N TRP A 19 -16.74 -83.82 23.94
CA TRP A 19 -16.09 -83.01 24.97
C TRP A 19 -16.83 -81.68 25.18
N PRO A 20 -17.94 -81.63 25.93
CA PRO A 20 -18.79 -80.44 26.07
C PRO A 20 -18.11 -79.19 26.66
N ASN A 21 -16.98 -79.35 27.36
CA ASN A 21 -16.21 -78.25 27.97
C ASN A 21 -14.71 -78.38 27.64
N CYS A 22 -14.35 -78.49 26.36
CA CYS A 22 -12.96 -78.66 25.96
C CYS A 22 -12.10 -77.44 26.36
N SER A 23 -11.26 -77.60 27.40
CA SER A 23 -10.35 -76.56 27.92
C SER A 23 -8.96 -76.59 27.29
N VAL A 24 -8.78 -77.37 26.23
CA VAL A 24 -7.50 -77.61 25.58
C VAL A 24 -7.10 -76.40 24.71
N SER A 25 -5.80 -76.10 24.64
CA SER A 25 -5.28 -74.99 23.85
C SER A 25 -5.48 -75.22 22.34
N ALA A 26 -5.54 -74.14 21.56
CA ALA A 26 -5.62 -74.20 20.10
C ALA A 26 -4.47 -75.01 19.48
N GLU A 27 -3.27 -74.93 20.06
CA GLU A 27 -2.08 -75.66 19.59
C GLU A 27 -2.23 -77.18 19.75
N ILE A 28 -2.74 -77.63 20.89
CA ILE A 28 -3.01 -79.05 21.13
C ILE A 28 -4.18 -79.51 20.24
N LEU A 29 -5.27 -78.73 20.17
CA LEU A 29 -6.40 -79.01 19.27
C LEU A 29 -5.96 -79.19 17.82
N LYS A 30 -5.10 -78.29 17.32
CA LYS A 30 -4.54 -78.36 15.98
C LYS A 30 -3.63 -79.59 15.80
N SER A 31 -2.75 -79.87 16.76
CA SER A 31 -1.88 -81.06 16.70
C SER A 31 -2.67 -82.37 16.63
N VAL A 32 -3.78 -82.46 17.37
CA VAL A 32 -4.67 -83.63 17.34
C VAL A 32 -5.46 -83.66 16.04
N LEU A 33 -6.06 -82.55 15.62
CA LEU A 33 -6.80 -82.44 14.37
C LEU A 33 -5.93 -82.86 13.18
N ASP A 34 -4.72 -82.30 13.07
CA ASP A 34 -3.77 -82.64 12.01
C ASP A 34 -3.51 -84.15 12.01
N HIS A 35 -3.22 -84.74 13.16
CA HIS A 35 -2.94 -86.18 13.25
C HIS A 35 -4.15 -87.06 12.85
N VAL A 36 -5.36 -86.66 13.23
CA VAL A 36 -6.63 -87.32 12.84
C VAL A 36 -6.88 -87.16 11.33
N GLU A 37 -6.67 -85.96 10.77
CA GLU A 37 -6.81 -85.69 9.35
C GLU A 37 -5.81 -86.49 8.51
N HIS A 38 -4.54 -86.52 8.90
CA HIS A 38 -3.52 -87.33 8.22
C HIS A 38 -3.85 -88.82 8.27
N GLY A 39 -4.34 -89.32 9.41
CA GLY A 39 -4.79 -90.70 9.54
C GLY A 39 -5.96 -91.02 8.59
N ALA A 40 -6.96 -90.15 8.53
CA ALA A 40 -8.11 -90.32 7.64
C ALA A 40 -7.73 -90.21 6.14
N GLN A 41 -6.87 -89.26 5.78
CA GLN A 41 -6.38 -89.05 4.41
C GLN A 41 -5.49 -90.19 3.92
N GLU A 42 -4.58 -90.69 4.78
CA GLU A 42 -3.74 -91.82 4.39
C GLU A 42 -4.60 -93.07 4.17
N LEU A 43 -5.68 -93.22 4.95
CA LEU A 43 -6.63 -94.32 4.73
C LEU A 43 -7.40 -94.16 3.40
N GLU A 44 -7.86 -92.96 3.06
CA GLU A 44 -8.43 -92.66 1.73
C GLU A 44 -7.45 -92.96 0.60
N ARG A 45 -6.18 -92.59 0.78
CA ARG A 45 -5.12 -92.82 -0.20
C ARG A 45 -4.86 -94.31 -0.41
N ILE A 46 -4.81 -95.09 0.67
CA ILE A 46 -4.66 -96.55 0.62
C ILE A 46 -5.87 -97.18 -0.08
N GLU A 47 -7.09 -96.76 0.28
CA GLU A 47 -8.32 -97.23 -0.34
C GLU A 47 -8.38 -96.93 -1.84
N ALA A 48 -8.02 -95.71 -2.24
CA ALA A 48 -7.98 -95.27 -3.63
C ALA A 48 -6.91 -96.01 -4.46
N ALA A 49 -5.79 -96.40 -3.84
CA ALA A 49 -4.75 -97.18 -4.49
C ALA A 49 -5.19 -98.63 -4.74
N GLY A 50 -6.03 -99.20 -3.87
CA GLY A 50 -6.63 -100.50 -4.08
C GLY A 50 -7.36 -101.01 -2.84
N THR A 51 -8.60 -101.45 -3.01
CA THR A 51 -9.43 -101.94 -1.89
C THR A 51 -8.85 -103.17 -1.20
N TRP A 52 -7.99 -103.94 -1.86
CA TRP A 52 -7.27 -105.08 -1.27
C TRP A 52 -6.25 -104.65 -0.20
N LEU A 53 -5.73 -103.42 -0.26
CA LEU A 53 -4.80 -102.90 0.73
C LEU A 53 -5.46 -102.66 2.09
N LEU A 54 -6.78 -102.47 2.13
CA LEU A 54 -7.53 -102.31 3.38
C LEU A 54 -7.52 -103.59 4.22
N ASP A 55 -7.36 -104.77 3.61
CA ASP A 55 -7.16 -106.01 4.35
C ASP A 55 -5.79 -106.03 5.06
N LEU A 56 -4.79 -105.35 4.50
CA LEU A 56 -3.50 -105.16 5.18
C LEU A 56 -3.60 -104.15 6.32
N VAL A 57 -4.43 -103.10 6.20
CA VAL A 57 -4.70 -102.18 7.32
C VAL A 57 -5.38 -102.92 8.46
N GLU A 58 -6.37 -103.75 8.15
CA GLU A 58 -7.05 -104.59 9.16
C GLU A 58 -6.07 -105.58 9.81
N ALA A 59 -5.19 -106.21 9.03
CA ALA A 59 -4.14 -107.09 9.55
C ALA A 59 -3.07 -106.34 10.35
N GLY A 60 -2.85 -105.05 10.07
CA GLY A 60 -1.91 -104.19 10.79
C GLY A 60 -2.33 -103.90 12.24
N PHE A 61 -3.59 -104.10 12.60
CA PHE A 61 -4.00 -104.08 14.02
C PHE A 61 -3.39 -105.24 14.82
N ASP A 62 -2.88 -106.28 14.16
CA ASP A 62 -2.22 -107.43 14.77
C ASP A 62 -0.70 -107.36 14.56
N GLN A 63 0.10 -107.62 15.61
CA GLN A 63 1.54 -107.28 15.65
C GLN A 63 2.47 -108.12 14.74
N ASP A 64 2.00 -109.21 14.13
CA ASP A 64 2.86 -110.21 13.46
C ASP A 64 2.74 -110.25 11.91
N SER A 65 2.00 -109.30 11.31
CA SER A 65 1.57 -109.38 9.91
C SER A 65 2.65 -109.02 8.86
N GLY A 66 3.83 -108.52 9.27
CA GLY A 66 4.80 -107.87 8.36
C GLY A 66 5.87 -108.76 7.73
N ALA A 67 6.18 -109.94 8.29
CA ALA A 67 7.33 -110.75 7.86
C ALA A 67 7.20 -111.25 6.40
N ALA A 68 6.02 -111.75 6.03
CA ALA A 68 5.77 -112.28 4.68
C ALA A 68 5.89 -111.21 3.57
N TRP A 69 5.66 -109.93 3.89
CA TRP A 69 5.75 -108.81 2.95
C TRP A 69 7.20 -108.34 2.75
N LYS A 70 8.03 -108.39 3.81
CA LYS A 70 9.48 -108.14 3.70
C LYS A 70 10.17 -109.14 2.78
N ASP A 71 9.77 -110.41 2.84
CA ASP A 71 10.28 -111.45 1.95
C ASP A 71 9.91 -111.20 0.48
N LEU A 72 8.67 -110.81 0.19
CA LEU A 72 8.24 -110.44 -1.17
C LEU A 72 9.05 -109.25 -1.71
N LYS A 73 9.32 -108.24 -0.86
CA LYS A 73 10.15 -107.09 -1.22
C LYS A 73 11.57 -107.51 -1.57
N SER A 74 12.16 -108.38 -0.75
CA SER A 74 13.50 -108.90 -0.98
C SER A 74 13.62 -109.65 -2.31
N ILE A 75 12.56 -110.37 -2.74
CA ILE A 75 12.54 -111.04 -4.05
C ILE A 75 12.48 -110.01 -5.20
N ALA A 76 11.68 -108.95 -5.05
CA ALA A 76 11.59 -107.88 -6.04
C ALA A 76 12.91 -107.09 -6.15
N ASP A 77 13.53 -106.72 -5.02
CA ASP A 77 14.81 -106.02 -4.97
C ASP A 77 15.94 -106.85 -5.61
N GLU A 78 15.97 -108.16 -5.33
CA GLU A 78 16.95 -109.06 -5.97
C GLU A 78 16.75 -109.13 -7.48
N THR A 79 15.51 -109.19 -7.94
CA THR A 79 15.19 -109.19 -9.38
C THR A 79 15.65 -107.89 -10.05
N ILE A 80 15.50 -106.74 -9.39
CA ILE A 80 16.00 -105.43 -9.87
C ILE A 80 17.53 -105.43 -9.95
N ARG A 81 18.22 -105.97 -8.93
CA ARG A 81 19.69 -106.06 -8.93
C ARG A 81 20.20 -106.89 -10.12
N ILE A 82 19.58 -108.04 -10.36
CA ILE A 82 19.93 -108.93 -11.48
C ILE A 82 19.62 -108.26 -12.82
N GLU A 83 18.49 -107.58 -12.96
CA GLU A 83 18.14 -106.82 -14.17
C GLU A 83 19.16 -105.71 -14.46
N ALA A 84 19.54 -104.94 -13.44
CA ALA A 84 20.48 -103.83 -13.59
C ALA A 84 21.88 -104.32 -14.01
N ALA A 85 22.34 -105.43 -13.44
CA ALA A 85 23.62 -106.04 -13.80
C ALA A 85 23.62 -106.62 -15.23
N ALA A 86 22.48 -107.13 -15.70
CA ALA A 86 22.35 -107.76 -17.01
C ALA A 86 22.00 -106.79 -18.16
N ARG A 87 21.49 -105.59 -17.84
CA ARG A 87 20.81 -104.70 -18.79
C ARG A 87 21.62 -104.35 -20.04
N SER A 88 22.85 -103.86 -19.87
CA SER A 88 23.68 -103.42 -21.00
C SER A 88 23.96 -104.59 -21.95
N THR A 89 24.30 -105.74 -21.37
CA THR A 89 24.65 -106.95 -22.12
C THR A 89 23.43 -107.53 -22.85
N ILE A 90 22.26 -107.54 -22.21
CA ILE A 90 21.02 -108.00 -22.87
C ILE A 90 20.63 -107.07 -24.03
N ILE A 91 20.79 -105.75 -23.90
CA ILE A 91 20.48 -104.79 -24.97
C ILE A 91 21.44 -104.95 -26.15
N GLU A 92 22.73 -105.12 -25.89
CA GLU A 92 23.76 -105.21 -26.93
C GLU A 92 23.65 -106.50 -27.76
N TYR A 93 23.32 -107.62 -27.10
CA TYR A 93 23.36 -108.94 -27.73
C TYR A 93 22.00 -109.55 -28.04
N ALA A 94 20.89 -108.92 -27.60
CA ALA A 94 19.52 -109.40 -27.78
C ALA A 94 19.38 -110.95 -27.63
N PRO A 95 19.72 -111.51 -26.46
CA PRO A 95 19.69 -112.94 -26.23
C PRO A 95 18.25 -113.47 -26.16
N GLU A 96 18.00 -114.60 -26.82
CA GLU A 96 16.72 -115.30 -26.84
C GLU A 96 16.94 -116.81 -26.69
N LEU A 97 16.07 -117.44 -25.89
CA LEU A 97 15.99 -118.89 -25.74
C LEU A 97 14.50 -119.30 -25.64
N PRO A 98 14.05 -120.36 -26.35
CA PRO A 98 12.67 -120.82 -26.22
C PRO A 98 12.34 -121.24 -24.78
N VAL A 99 11.11 -120.96 -24.34
CA VAL A 99 10.68 -121.12 -22.93
C VAL A 99 10.90 -122.54 -22.40
N GLU A 100 10.70 -123.57 -23.22
CA GLU A 100 10.94 -124.97 -22.87
C GLU A 100 12.39 -125.30 -22.49
N PHE A 101 13.36 -124.46 -22.88
CA PHE A 101 14.77 -124.59 -22.52
C PHE A 101 15.18 -123.68 -21.36
N CYS A 102 14.30 -122.78 -20.90
CA CYS A 102 14.58 -121.83 -19.82
C CYS A 102 14.48 -122.52 -18.44
N THR A 103 15.50 -123.29 -18.08
CA THR A 103 15.56 -124.09 -16.83
C THR A 103 16.79 -123.74 -16.00
N GLU A 104 16.78 -124.07 -14.70
CA GLU A 104 17.96 -123.87 -13.83
C GLU A 104 19.17 -124.71 -14.29
N ASP A 105 18.92 -125.89 -14.85
CA ASP A 105 19.98 -126.72 -15.45
C ASP A 105 20.61 -126.03 -16.67
N ALA A 106 19.80 -125.41 -17.53
CA ALA A 106 20.29 -124.62 -18.67
C ALA A 106 21.06 -123.37 -18.21
N LEU A 107 20.64 -122.72 -17.12
CA LEU A 107 21.39 -121.60 -16.53
C LEU A 107 22.77 -122.05 -16.05
N THR A 108 22.82 -123.20 -15.39
CA THR A 108 24.08 -123.82 -14.93
C THR A 108 24.97 -124.17 -16.11
N ASP A 109 24.41 -124.77 -17.15
CA ASP A 109 25.16 -125.11 -18.36
C ASP A 109 25.69 -123.86 -19.06
N LEU A 110 24.90 -122.79 -19.22
CA LEU A 110 25.37 -121.51 -19.80
C LEU A 110 26.47 -120.85 -18.99
N LYS A 111 26.40 -120.91 -17.66
CA LYS A 111 27.48 -120.44 -16.79
C LYS A 111 28.77 -121.20 -17.05
N THR A 112 28.69 -122.53 -17.18
CA THR A 112 29.86 -123.37 -17.49
C THR A 112 30.36 -123.19 -18.93
N ILE A 113 29.48 -122.94 -19.90
CA ILE A 113 29.83 -122.60 -21.28
C ILE A 113 30.60 -121.29 -21.34
N HIS A 114 30.08 -120.25 -20.68
CA HIS A 114 30.72 -118.94 -20.61
C HIS A 114 32.11 -119.04 -19.96
N ALA A 115 32.23 -119.74 -18.81
CA ALA A 115 33.52 -119.99 -18.17
C ALA A 115 34.49 -120.75 -19.09
N HIS A 116 34.01 -121.74 -19.86
CA HIS A 116 34.86 -122.48 -20.81
C HIS A 116 35.35 -121.58 -21.96
N ALA A 117 34.50 -120.66 -22.44
CA ALA A 117 34.82 -119.73 -23.51
C ALA A 117 35.84 -118.64 -23.08
N GLU A 118 35.76 -118.14 -21.84
CA GLU A 118 36.73 -117.18 -21.28
C GLU A 118 38.16 -117.70 -21.25
N HIS A 119 38.36 -119.02 -21.08
CA HIS A 119 39.69 -119.64 -21.07
C HIS A 119 40.32 -119.81 -22.47
N GLY A 120 39.84 -119.08 -23.50
CA GLY A 120 40.38 -119.06 -24.86
C GLY A 120 40.09 -120.32 -25.70
N ARG A 121 39.30 -121.26 -25.16
CA ARG A 121 38.95 -122.53 -25.80
C ARG A 121 37.70 -122.32 -26.66
N GLY A 122 37.86 -121.61 -27.77
CA GLY A 122 36.75 -121.08 -28.60
C GLY A 122 35.57 -122.03 -28.87
N LEU A 123 34.41 -121.46 -29.19
CA LEU A 123 33.07 -122.08 -29.16
C LEU A 123 32.75 -123.08 -30.29
N SER A 124 33.76 -123.66 -30.93
CA SER A 124 33.57 -124.71 -31.94
C SER A 124 33.27 -126.05 -31.28
N VAL A 125 32.30 -126.80 -31.79
CA VAL A 125 31.80 -128.01 -31.09
C VAL A 125 32.86 -129.11 -30.89
N TRP A 126 33.89 -129.16 -31.74
CA TRP A 126 35.03 -130.08 -31.57
C TRP A 126 35.91 -129.75 -30.36
N LYS A 127 35.76 -128.55 -29.78
CA LYS A 127 36.48 -128.07 -28.58
C LYS A 127 35.66 -128.21 -27.29
N PHE A 128 34.44 -128.76 -27.35
CA PHE A 128 33.61 -128.99 -26.17
C PHE A 128 34.02 -130.27 -25.42
N PRO A 129 33.89 -130.31 -24.08
CA PRO A 129 34.11 -131.53 -23.31
C PRO A 129 33.18 -132.66 -23.78
N ILE A 130 33.73 -133.85 -24.03
CA ILE A 130 32.99 -134.99 -24.63
C ILE A 130 31.68 -135.30 -23.89
N SER A 131 31.67 -135.19 -22.56
CA SER A 131 30.50 -135.48 -21.72
C SER A 131 29.36 -134.45 -21.84
N LYS A 132 29.66 -133.20 -22.18
CA LYS A 132 28.69 -132.09 -22.25
C LYS A 132 28.42 -131.60 -23.68
N ALA A 133 29.20 -132.06 -24.65
CA ALA A 133 29.17 -131.58 -26.03
C ALA A 133 27.78 -131.67 -26.67
N SER A 134 26.99 -132.72 -26.40
CA SER A 134 25.62 -132.85 -26.94
C SER A 134 24.66 -131.83 -26.32
N ALA A 135 24.67 -131.68 -24.98
CA ALA A 135 23.80 -130.75 -24.26
C ALA A 135 24.13 -129.30 -24.57
N TRP A 136 25.41 -128.91 -24.53
CA TRP A 136 25.86 -127.56 -24.86
C TRP A 136 25.58 -127.21 -26.32
N ARG A 137 25.82 -128.16 -27.24
CA ARG A 137 25.47 -127.97 -28.66
C ARG A 137 23.97 -127.74 -28.82
N LYS A 138 23.13 -128.58 -28.22
CA LYS A 138 21.67 -128.45 -28.31
C LYS A 138 21.19 -127.11 -27.74
N LEU A 139 21.73 -126.69 -26.61
CA LEU A 139 21.38 -125.43 -25.96
C LEU A 139 21.79 -124.21 -26.80
N LEU A 140 23.04 -124.16 -27.28
CA LEU A 140 23.52 -123.05 -28.12
C LEU A 140 22.86 -123.02 -29.51
N GLN A 141 22.47 -124.18 -30.07
CA GLN A 141 21.71 -124.25 -31.33
C GLN A 141 20.30 -123.68 -31.23
N GLN A 142 19.68 -123.75 -30.06
CA GLN A 142 18.35 -123.16 -29.83
C GLN A 142 18.42 -121.71 -29.38
N ALA A 143 19.57 -121.28 -28.86
CA ALA A 143 19.79 -119.91 -28.47
C ALA A 143 20.05 -118.98 -29.65
N ARG A 144 19.61 -117.73 -29.52
CA ARG A 144 19.95 -116.64 -30.44
C ARG A 144 20.54 -115.49 -29.66
N CYS A 145 21.55 -114.83 -30.23
CA CYS A 145 22.02 -113.50 -29.85
C CYS A 145 22.07 -112.69 -31.14
N ASN A 146 21.39 -111.53 -31.19
CA ASN A 146 21.23 -110.73 -32.40
C ASN A 146 20.74 -111.57 -33.61
N GLY A 147 19.80 -112.48 -33.36
CA GLY A 147 19.19 -113.35 -34.38
C GLY A 147 20.05 -114.51 -34.88
N ARG A 148 21.25 -114.73 -34.33
CA ARG A 148 22.19 -115.80 -34.73
C ARG A 148 22.61 -116.69 -33.56
N GLU A 149 23.09 -117.90 -33.86
CA GLU A 149 23.68 -118.76 -32.82
C GLU A 149 24.87 -118.05 -32.14
N PRO A 150 24.97 -118.09 -30.81
CA PRO A 150 26.07 -117.48 -30.06
C PRO A 150 27.41 -118.15 -30.38
N LYS A 151 28.40 -117.33 -30.72
CA LYS A 151 29.74 -117.72 -31.16
C LYS A 151 30.86 -117.03 -30.39
N THR A 152 30.58 -115.98 -29.62
CA THR A 152 31.55 -115.31 -28.76
C THR A 152 31.30 -115.55 -27.28
N THR A 153 32.31 -115.29 -26.46
CA THR A 153 32.24 -115.42 -25.00
C THR A 153 31.22 -114.45 -24.41
N GLU A 154 31.14 -113.25 -24.98
CA GLU A 154 30.23 -112.17 -24.62
C GLU A 154 28.78 -112.53 -24.97
N GLU A 155 28.53 -113.16 -26.13
CA GLU A 155 27.20 -113.67 -26.50
C GLU A 155 26.73 -114.78 -25.55
N CYS A 156 27.65 -115.65 -25.09
CA CYS A 156 27.32 -116.66 -24.07
C CYS A 156 27.04 -116.05 -22.69
N GLN A 157 27.77 -114.99 -22.33
CA GLN A 157 27.53 -114.23 -21.11
C GLN A 157 26.16 -113.55 -21.13
N ALA A 158 25.80 -112.93 -22.26
CA ALA A 158 24.51 -112.29 -22.46
C ALA A 158 23.35 -113.27 -22.25
N LEU A 159 23.48 -114.47 -22.81
CA LEU A 159 22.47 -115.52 -22.69
C LEU A 159 22.34 -116.07 -21.26
N PHE A 160 23.47 -116.21 -20.53
CA PHE A 160 23.46 -116.58 -19.11
C PHE A 160 22.73 -115.52 -18.27
N LEU A 161 23.12 -114.26 -18.39
CA LEU A 161 22.54 -113.14 -17.63
C LEU A 161 21.04 -112.96 -17.94
N TRP A 162 20.64 -113.15 -19.20
CA TRP A 162 19.23 -113.13 -19.60
C TRP A 162 18.42 -114.26 -18.96
N LEU A 163 18.93 -115.48 -18.95
CA LEU A 163 18.22 -116.62 -18.37
C LEU A 163 18.12 -116.51 -16.84
N GLU A 164 19.16 -115.99 -16.18
CA GLU A 164 19.15 -115.72 -14.74
C GLU A 164 18.02 -114.72 -14.39
N LEU A 165 17.93 -113.63 -15.16
CA LEU A 165 16.88 -112.64 -15.02
C LEU A 165 15.48 -113.24 -15.30
N TYR A 166 15.34 -114.06 -16.34
CA TYR A 166 14.07 -114.71 -16.68
C TYR A 166 13.54 -115.59 -15.53
N LEU A 167 14.39 -116.45 -14.96
CA LEU A 167 14.01 -117.34 -13.87
C LEU A 167 13.65 -116.58 -12.58
N GLN A 168 14.36 -115.49 -12.27
CA GLN A 168 14.04 -114.66 -11.10
C GLN A 168 12.73 -113.89 -11.27
N ARG A 169 12.45 -113.37 -12.47
CA ARG A 169 11.14 -112.78 -12.80
C ARG A 169 10.00 -113.79 -12.64
N GLU A 170 10.20 -115.06 -13.01
CA GLU A 170 9.21 -116.12 -12.81
C GLU A 170 8.97 -116.43 -11.32
N LYS A 171 10.03 -116.45 -10.51
CA LYS A 171 9.93 -116.60 -9.05
C LYS A 171 9.13 -115.47 -8.42
N LEU A 172 9.39 -114.23 -8.83
CA LEU A 172 8.65 -113.05 -8.38
C LEU A 172 7.16 -113.13 -8.74
N ARG A 173 6.83 -113.45 -10.00
CA ARG A 173 5.44 -113.58 -10.47
C ARG A 173 4.65 -114.61 -9.66
N ARG A 174 5.23 -115.79 -9.41
CA ARG A 174 4.57 -116.84 -8.59
C ARG A 174 4.34 -116.40 -7.15
N ARG A 175 5.28 -115.65 -6.57
CA ARG A 175 5.11 -115.13 -5.20
C ARG A 175 4.01 -114.07 -5.16
N TRP A 176 3.99 -113.14 -6.11
CA TRP A 176 2.94 -112.13 -6.25
C TRP A 176 1.55 -112.75 -6.40
N GLN A 177 1.41 -113.74 -7.29
CA GLN A 177 0.15 -114.44 -7.51
C GLN A 177 -0.42 -115.06 -6.23
N ARG A 178 0.43 -115.69 -5.41
CA ARG A 178 -0.03 -116.39 -4.20
C ARG A 178 -0.33 -115.46 -3.03
N GLN A 179 0.29 -114.29 -2.97
CA GLN A 179 0.25 -113.41 -1.80
C GLN A 179 -0.55 -112.12 -2.04
N VAL A 180 -0.53 -111.58 -3.26
CA VAL A 180 -1.09 -110.26 -3.59
C VAL A 180 -2.35 -110.39 -4.45
N GLU A 181 -2.32 -111.23 -5.49
CA GLU A 181 -3.54 -111.50 -6.28
C GLU A 181 -4.62 -112.21 -5.45
N ALA A 182 -4.22 -113.02 -4.46
CA ALA A 182 -5.15 -113.65 -3.52
C ALA A 182 -5.98 -112.66 -2.69
N LEU A 183 -5.51 -111.41 -2.55
CA LEU A 183 -6.22 -110.33 -1.87
C LEU A 183 -7.08 -109.49 -2.84
N GLY A 184 -7.04 -109.78 -4.15
CA GLY A 184 -7.82 -109.08 -5.18
C GLY A 184 -7.01 -108.07 -6.01
N ALA A 185 -5.68 -108.08 -5.93
CA ALA A 185 -4.82 -107.29 -6.81
C ALA A 185 -4.71 -107.88 -8.23
N SER A 186 -4.30 -107.06 -9.21
CA SER A 186 -4.07 -107.52 -10.59
C SER A 186 -2.78 -108.34 -10.72
N ALA A 187 -2.74 -109.22 -11.73
CA ALA A 187 -1.56 -110.00 -12.07
C ALA A 187 -0.41 -109.13 -12.61
N LEU A 188 0.83 -109.56 -12.38
CA LEU A 188 2.02 -108.86 -12.89
C LEU A 188 2.21 -109.09 -14.40
N PRO A 189 2.70 -108.08 -15.15
CA PRO A 189 3.01 -108.24 -16.56
C PRO A 189 4.26 -109.11 -16.78
N ASP A 190 4.36 -109.68 -17.98
CA ASP A 190 5.50 -110.50 -18.38
C ASP A 190 6.80 -109.69 -18.52
N THR A 191 6.69 -108.40 -18.84
CA THR A 191 7.81 -107.49 -19.00
C THR A 191 8.02 -106.66 -17.73
N LYS A 192 9.22 -106.76 -17.15
CA LYS A 192 9.65 -106.01 -15.95
C LYS A 192 8.71 -106.12 -14.72
N PRO A 193 8.25 -107.33 -14.31
CA PRO A 193 7.37 -107.51 -13.14
C PRO A 193 7.93 -106.92 -11.84
N GLU A 194 9.25 -106.82 -11.72
CA GLU A 194 9.95 -106.22 -10.58
C GLU A 194 9.68 -104.72 -10.39
N VAL A 195 9.53 -103.98 -11.49
CA VAL A 195 9.21 -102.55 -11.46
C VAL A 195 7.77 -102.33 -11.02
N HIS A 196 6.85 -103.18 -11.51
CA HIS A 196 5.45 -103.12 -11.10
C HIS A 196 5.28 -103.50 -9.63
N THR A 197 6.02 -104.50 -9.15
CA THR A 197 5.95 -104.95 -7.75
C THR A 197 6.47 -103.87 -6.79
N ILE A 198 7.62 -103.24 -7.08
CA ILE A 198 8.24 -102.28 -6.17
C ILE A 198 7.39 -101.02 -5.96
N GLN A 199 6.58 -100.63 -6.96
CA GLN A 199 5.69 -99.48 -6.90
C GLN A 199 4.58 -99.64 -5.84
N TRP A 200 4.21 -100.87 -5.49
CA TRP A 200 3.17 -101.14 -4.49
C TRP A 200 3.69 -101.14 -3.05
N PHE A 201 5.00 -101.29 -2.83
CA PHE A 201 5.54 -101.41 -1.48
C PHE A 201 5.33 -100.20 -0.57
N PRO A 202 5.41 -98.94 -1.04
CA PRO A 202 5.02 -97.79 -0.21
C PRO A 202 3.58 -97.88 0.31
N TYR A 203 2.65 -98.41 -0.49
CA TYR A 203 1.25 -98.59 -0.10
C TYR A 203 1.04 -99.79 0.81
N ILE A 204 1.75 -100.89 0.57
CA ILE A 204 1.74 -102.08 1.44
C ILE A 204 2.31 -101.76 2.83
N GLU A 205 3.47 -101.08 2.89
CA GLU A 205 4.10 -100.67 4.15
C GLU A 205 3.22 -99.64 4.88
N GLY A 206 2.66 -98.66 4.16
CA GLY A 206 1.72 -97.67 4.71
C GLY A 206 0.46 -98.32 5.28
N ALA A 207 -0.12 -99.31 4.59
CA ALA A 207 -1.28 -100.04 5.07
C ALA A 207 -1.00 -100.82 6.36
N LEU A 208 0.09 -101.60 6.40
CA LEU A 208 0.45 -102.39 7.58
C LEU A 208 0.78 -101.54 8.81
N GLN A 209 1.35 -100.34 8.62
CA GLN A 209 1.77 -99.46 9.70
C GLN A 209 0.69 -98.45 10.14
N TRP A 210 -0.46 -98.39 9.48
CA TRP A 210 -1.46 -97.34 9.72
C TRP A 210 -2.00 -97.34 11.16
N SER A 211 -2.26 -98.53 11.72
CA SER A 211 -2.74 -98.70 13.10
C SER A 211 -1.72 -98.20 14.14
N GLU A 212 -0.44 -98.52 13.98
CA GLU A 212 0.64 -98.09 14.87
C GLU A 212 0.86 -96.58 14.74
N ARG A 213 0.98 -96.10 13.49
CA ARG A 213 1.35 -94.72 13.18
C ARG A 213 0.26 -93.70 13.49
N TYR A 214 -1.00 -94.07 13.26
CA TYR A 214 -2.13 -93.14 13.39
C TYR A 214 -3.04 -93.55 14.55
N TRP A 215 -3.63 -94.74 14.52
CA TRP A 215 -4.65 -95.15 15.49
C TRP A 215 -4.14 -95.19 16.94
N SER A 216 -2.97 -95.81 17.17
CA SER A 216 -2.40 -95.95 18.52
C SER A 216 -1.99 -94.60 19.11
N VAL A 217 -1.36 -93.76 18.30
CA VAL A 217 -0.93 -92.41 18.69
C VAL A 217 -2.11 -91.47 18.95
N MET A 218 -3.28 -91.68 18.31
CA MET A 218 -4.49 -90.90 18.60
C MET A 218 -4.97 -91.11 20.04
N SER A 219 -4.86 -92.33 20.57
CA SER A 219 -5.22 -92.61 21.96
C SER A 219 -4.38 -91.80 22.95
N GLU A 220 -3.08 -91.64 22.68
CA GLU A 220 -2.18 -90.83 23.50
C GLU A 220 -2.50 -89.33 23.36
N LYS A 221 -2.65 -88.86 22.12
CA LYS A 221 -2.88 -87.46 21.77
C LYS A 221 -4.20 -86.90 22.30
N THR A 222 -5.22 -87.73 22.47
CA THR A 222 -6.54 -87.30 22.99
C THR A 222 -6.63 -87.33 24.52
N THR A 223 -5.62 -87.87 25.23
CA THR A 223 -5.55 -87.88 26.71
C THR A 223 -5.83 -86.52 27.37
N PRO A 224 -5.28 -85.38 26.88
CA PRO A 224 -5.51 -84.06 27.50
C PRO A 224 -6.97 -83.59 27.47
N PHE A 225 -7.83 -84.23 26.67
CA PHE A 225 -9.24 -83.86 26.51
C PHE A 225 -10.12 -84.47 27.62
N GLY A 226 -9.57 -85.35 28.46
CA GLY A 226 -10.21 -85.83 29.69
C GLY A 226 -11.23 -86.96 29.52
N LYS A 227 -11.29 -87.62 28.36
CA LYS A 227 -12.14 -88.80 28.12
C LYS A 227 -11.28 -90.01 27.75
N SER A 228 -11.59 -91.20 28.27
CA SER A 228 -10.85 -92.43 27.96
C SER A 228 -11.03 -92.80 26.49
N TRP A 229 -9.97 -93.29 25.83
CA TRP A 229 -10.03 -93.74 24.44
C TRP A 229 -11.06 -94.86 24.24
N VAL A 230 -11.24 -95.73 25.24
CA VAL A 230 -12.26 -96.80 25.22
C VAL A 230 -13.68 -96.22 25.14
N ASP A 231 -13.96 -95.14 25.86
CA ASP A 231 -15.27 -94.48 25.83
C ASP A 231 -15.50 -93.77 24.49
N ILE A 232 -14.44 -93.26 23.87
CA ILE A 232 -14.48 -92.65 22.54
C ILE A 232 -14.76 -93.72 21.47
N GLU A 233 -14.07 -94.86 21.51
CA GLU A 233 -14.33 -95.98 20.60
C GLU A 233 -15.75 -96.55 20.75
N SER A 234 -16.31 -96.52 21.98
CA SER A 234 -17.67 -97.01 22.25
C SER A 234 -18.79 -96.18 21.60
N LEU A 235 -18.47 -94.98 21.09
CA LEU A 235 -19.42 -94.13 20.35
C LEU A 235 -19.87 -94.77 19.03
N VAL A 236 -19.05 -95.66 18.47
CA VAL A 236 -19.37 -96.39 17.23
C VAL A 236 -19.58 -97.88 17.56
N PRO A 237 -20.77 -98.45 17.30
CA PRO A 237 -21.05 -99.85 17.64
C PRO A 237 -20.17 -100.82 16.84
N PRO A 238 -19.91 -102.05 17.36
CA PRO A 238 -19.23 -103.11 16.63
C PRO A 238 -19.90 -103.40 15.27
N GLN A 239 -19.10 -103.47 14.21
CA GLN A 239 -19.57 -103.79 12.86
C GLN A 239 -19.30 -105.27 12.53
N SER A 240 -20.21 -105.92 11.79
CA SER A 240 -20.04 -107.30 11.31
C SER A 240 -19.33 -107.31 9.96
N GLY A 241 -18.19 -107.99 9.85
CA GLY A 241 -17.47 -108.14 8.57
C GLY A 241 -15.97 -108.38 8.74
N LEU A 242 -15.29 -108.70 7.63
CA LEU A 242 -13.84 -108.97 7.57
C LEU A 242 -12.98 -107.75 7.97
N ARG A 243 -13.53 -106.53 7.90
CA ARG A 243 -12.83 -105.25 8.18
C ARG A 243 -13.46 -104.46 9.34
N SER A 244 -13.90 -105.17 10.38
CA SER A 244 -14.73 -104.60 11.45
C SER A 244 -14.01 -103.55 12.32
N ARG A 245 -12.69 -103.68 12.55
CA ARG A 245 -11.92 -102.67 13.32
C ARG A 245 -11.68 -101.43 12.48
N LEU A 246 -11.33 -101.62 11.22
CA LEU A 246 -11.13 -100.53 10.29
C LEU A 246 -12.41 -99.72 10.03
N GLY A 247 -13.55 -100.38 9.84
CA GLY A 247 -14.85 -99.70 9.63
C GLY A 247 -15.27 -98.81 10.80
N ARG A 248 -15.02 -99.27 12.04
CA ARG A 248 -15.22 -98.45 13.25
C ARG A 248 -14.26 -97.27 13.32
N ALA A 249 -12.98 -97.51 13.02
CA ALA A 249 -11.98 -96.45 13.00
C ALA A 249 -12.35 -95.36 11.99
N HIS A 250 -12.76 -95.74 10.79
CA HIS A 250 -13.15 -94.80 9.73
C HIS A 250 -14.36 -93.93 10.14
N SER A 251 -15.43 -94.54 10.68
CA SER A 251 -16.62 -93.82 11.15
C SER A 251 -16.27 -92.88 12.33
N LEU A 252 -15.49 -93.35 13.30
CA LEU A 252 -15.07 -92.53 14.43
C LEU A 252 -14.27 -91.29 14.00
N LEU A 253 -13.30 -91.46 13.08
CA LEU A 253 -12.50 -90.36 12.57
C LEU A 253 -13.35 -89.33 11.84
N ARG A 254 -14.19 -89.76 10.89
CA ARG A 254 -14.93 -88.85 10.01
C ARG A 254 -16.18 -88.27 10.60
N GLU A 255 -16.98 -89.08 11.28
CA GLU A 255 -18.34 -88.72 11.68
C GLU A 255 -18.35 -88.06 13.07
N HIS A 256 -17.29 -88.24 13.86
CA HIS A 256 -17.24 -87.80 15.25
C HIS A 256 -16.02 -86.91 15.54
N LEU A 257 -14.80 -87.42 15.39
CA LEU A 257 -13.59 -86.70 15.82
C LEU A 257 -13.27 -85.47 14.96
N LEU A 258 -13.28 -85.59 13.62
CA LEU A 258 -12.96 -84.48 12.72
C LEU A 258 -13.92 -83.29 12.83
N PRO A 259 -15.26 -83.47 12.78
CA PRO A 259 -16.19 -82.36 12.96
C PRO A 259 -15.99 -81.65 14.30
N GLU A 260 -15.74 -82.41 15.36
CA GLU A 260 -15.57 -81.87 16.71
C GLU A 260 -14.29 -81.10 16.95
N LEU A 261 -13.16 -81.67 16.56
CA LEU A 261 -11.88 -80.98 16.68
C LEU A 261 -11.85 -79.68 15.84
N ARG A 262 -12.49 -79.68 14.67
CA ARG A 262 -12.63 -78.48 13.83
C ARG A 262 -13.49 -77.39 14.47
N ALA A 263 -14.59 -77.75 15.13
CA ALA A 263 -15.43 -76.76 15.81
C ALA A 263 -14.75 -76.17 17.05
N TRP A 264 -14.07 -77.01 17.86
CA TRP A 264 -13.31 -76.53 19.02
C TRP A 264 -12.13 -75.64 18.64
N LEU A 265 -11.40 -75.99 17.58
CA LEU A 265 -10.35 -75.13 17.04
C LEU A 265 -10.93 -73.78 16.56
N ALA A 266 -12.05 -73.81 15.83
CA ALA A 266 -12.72 -72.59 15.37
C ALA A 266 -13.21 -71.71 16.54
N GLN A 267 -13.66 -72.31 17.64
CA GLN A 267 -14.03 -71.57 18.85
C GLN A 267 -12.82 -70.88 19.50
N ARG A 268 -11.68 -71.58 19.64
CA ARG A 268 -10.45 -71.00 20.21
C ARG A 268 -9.87 -69.89 19.35
N GLU A 269 -9.90 -70.06 18.04
CA GLU A 269 -9.49 -69.01 17.09
C GLU A 269 -10.43 -67.79 17.17
N HIS A 270 -11.75 -68.01 17.31
CA HIS A 270 -12.71 -66.94 17.50
C HIS A 270 -12.46 -66.14 18.79
N GLU A 271 -12.22 -66.83 19.91
CA GLU A 271 -11.88 -66.22 21.20
C GLU A 271 -10.59 -65.39 21.10
N SER A 272 -9.52 -65.96 20.54
CA SER A 272 -8.23 -65.28 20.38
C SER A 272 -8.31 -64.03 19.49
N ILE A 273 -9.02 -64.11 18.35
CA ILE A 273 -9.20 -62.93 17.49
C ILE A 273 -10.09 -61.88 18.18
N GLY A 274 -11.08 -62.31 18.97
CA GLY A 274 -11.88 -61.40 19.79
C GLY A 274 -11.04 -60.61 20.80
N GLU A 275 -10.10 -61.27 21.49
CA GLU A 275 -9.15 -60.65 22.40
C GLU A 275 -8.22 -59.66 21.67
N GLN A 276 -7.68 -60.03 20.51
CA GLN A 276 -6.83 -59.15 19.70
C GLN A 276 -7.58 -57.88 19.26
N ILE A 277 -8.85 -58.02 18.83
CA ILE A 277 -9.68 -56.87 18.46
C ILE A 277 -9.91 -55.96 19.69
N ALA A 278 -10.19 -56.53 20.86
CA ALA A 278 -10.33 -55.75 22.10
C ALA A 278 -9.03 -55.01 22.46
N GLU A 279 -7.88 -55.67 22.33
CA GLU A 279 -6.57 -55.06 22.53
C GLU A 279 -6.33 -53.88 21.57
N TRP A 280 -6.62 -54.07 20.27
CA TRP A 280 -6.47 -52.99 19.27
C TRP A 280 -7.38 -51.81 19.57
N ARG A 281 -8.63 -52.05 20.01
CA ARG A 281 -9.54 -50.98 20.44
C ARG A 281 -9.03 -50.24 21.68
N ASN A 282 -8.50 -50.97 22.66
CA ASN A 282 -7.89 -50.36 23.85
C ASN A 282 -6.67 -49.51 23.48
N ARG A 283 -5.83 -50.01 22.57
CA ARG A 283 -4.69 -49.25 22.04
C ARG A 283 -5.16 -47.99 21.30
N LEU A 284 -6.15 -48.10 20.43
CA LEU A 284 -6.72 -46.95 19.70
C LEU A 284 -7.20 -45.86 20.67
N ARG A 285 -7.96 -46.24 21.71
CA ARG A 285 -8.46 -45.32 22.73
C ARG A 285 -7.36 -44.74 23.62
N ARG A 286 -6.25 -45.47 23.82
CA ARG A 286 -5.09 -44.96 24.57
C ARG A 286 -4.30 -43.92 23.77
N GLU A 287 -4.03 -44.20 22.49
CA GLU A 287 -3.29 -43.28 21.61
C GLU A 287 -4.15 -42.06 21.21
N VAL A 288 -5.47 -42.21 21.20
CA VAL A 288 -6.44 -41.15 20.88
C VAL A 288 -7.50 -41.06 21.99
N PRO A 289 -7.18 -40.45 23.15
CA PRO A 289 -8.08 -40.44 24.32
C PRO A 289 -9.34 -39.60 24.11
N ASN A 290 -9.29 -38.57 23.26
CA ASN A 290 -10.41 -37.68 22.96
C ASN A 290 -10.92 -37.90 21.54
N ILE A 291 -11.46 -39.09 21.26
CA ILE A 291 -12.07 -39.39 19.96
C ILE A 291 -13.31 -38.49 19.79
N ARG A 292 -13.32 -37.68 18.71
CA ARG A 292 -14.49 -36.86 18.37
C ARG A 292 -15.62 -37.74 17.84
N PRO A 293 -16.88 -37.56 18.30
CA PRO A 293 -18.00 -38.42 17.89
C PRO A 293 -18.19 -38.52 16.37
N ASP A 294 -18.01 -37.41 15.64
CA ASP A 294 -18.23 -37.36 14.18
C ASP A 294 -16.94 -37.61 13.35
N SER A 295 -16.03 -38.43 13.86
CA SER A 295 -14.75 -38.72 13.19
C SER A 295 -14.69 -40.12 12.61
N ALA A 296 -13.94 -40.29 11.52
CA ALA A 296 -13.67 -41.61 10.95
C ALA A 296 -13.02 -42.58 11.97
N ILE A 297 -12.33 -42.05 12.99
CA ILE A 297 -11.75 -42.84 14.09
C ILE A 297 -12.85 -43.34 15.06
N ALA A 298 -13.87 -42.52 15.34
CA ALA A 298 -15.04 -42.96 16.10
C ALA A 298 -15.81 -44.05 15.35
N ASP A 299 -15.98 -43.89 14.05
CA ASP A 299 -16.64 -44.88 13.19
C ASP A 299 -15.84 -46.20 13.16
N ILE A 300 -14.50 -46.14 13.14
CA ILE A 300 -13.62 -47.31 13.25
C ILE A 300 -13.81 -48.00 14.62
N ASP A 301 -13.80 -47.26 15.73
CA ASP A 301 -13.99 -47.87 17.06
C ASP A 301 -15.38 -48.48 17.23
N ALA A 302 -16.43 -47.80 16.74
CA ALA A 302 -17.80 -48.29 16.77
C ALA A 302 -18.00 -49.54 15.91
N SER A 303 -17.47 -49.56 14.69
CA SER A 303 -17.53 -50.73 13.80
C SER A 303 -16.74 -51.92 14.35
N LEU A 304 -15.59 -51.69 15.01
CA LEU A 304 -14.86 -52.72 15.75
C LEU A 304 -15.66 -53.27 16.95
N ALA A 305 -16.45 -52.43 17.62
CA ALA A 305 -17.32 -52.86 18.71
C ALA A 305 -18.45 -53.78 18.23
N GLN A 306 -19.05 -53.43 17.10
CA GLN A 306 -20.22 -54.11 16.53
C GLN A 306 -19.84 -55.26 15.60
N MET A 307 -18.55 -55.44 15.30
CA MET A 307 -18.04 -56.40 14.32
C MET A 307 -18.66 -56.21 12.92
N ASP A 308 -18.94 -54.95 12.54
CA ASP A 308 -19.52 -54.58 11.25
C ASP A 308 -18.40 -54.29 10.24
N VAL A 309 -18.25 -55.20 9.29
CA VAL A 309 -17.16 -55.17 8.29
C VAL A 309 -17.37 -54.06 7.28
N ASP A 310 -18.61 -53.83 6.86
CA ASP A 310 -18.91 -52.83 5.84
C ASP A 310 -18.77 -51.42 6.42
N ALA A 311 -19.21 -51.21 7.66
CA ALA A 311 -18.98 -49.96 8.38
C ALA A 311 -17.50 -49.70 8.59
N TYR A 312 -16.72 -50.71 8.99
CA TYR A 312 -15.27 -50.58 9.13
C TYR A 312 -14.59 -50.21 7.81
N GLY A 313 -14.98 -50.86 6.70
CA GLY A 313 -14.45 -50.56 5.37
C GLY A 313 -14.73 -49.12 4.93
N ARG A 314 -15.96 -48.64 5.13
CA ARG A 314 -16.33 -47.23 4.85
C ARG A 314 -15.54 -46.25 5.71
N ALA A 315 -15.41 -46.51 7.01
CA ALA A 315 -14.67 -45.66 7.93
C ALA A 315 -13.17 -45.61 7.61
N LEU A 316 -12.58 -46.74 7.21
CA LEU A 316 -11.18 -46.81 6.79
C LEU A 316 -10.94 -46.01 5.50
N LEU A 317 -11.82 -46.13 4.50
CA LEU A 317 -11.74 -45.33 3.27
C LEU A 317 -11.87 -43.83 3.57
N ALA A 318 -12.77 -43.44 4.47
CA ALA A 318 -12.88 -42.06 4.92
C ALA A 318 -11.59 -41.58 5.60
N LEU A 319 -10.98 -42.40 6.47
CA LEU A 319 -9.71 -42.08 7.11
C LEU A 319 -8.56 -41.98 6.10
N GLN A 320 -8.49 -42.87 5.12
CA GLN A 320 -7.51 -42.82 4.03
C GLN A 320 -7.66 -41.53 3.22
N LYS A 321 -8.89 -41.18 2.83
CA LYS A 321 -9.16 -39.92 2.13
C LYS A 321 -8.73 -38.70 2.95
N LEU A 322 -8.98 -38.68 4.26
CA LEU A 322 -8.52 -37.60 5.14
C LEU A 322 -6.98 -37.56 5.25
N ARG A 323 -6.33 -38.72 5.30
CA ARG A 323 -4.86 -38.83 5.30
C ARG A 323 -4.26 -38.34 3.98
N ASP A 324 -4.86 -38.66 2.85
CA ASP A 324 -4.41 -38.20 1.53
C ASP A 324 -4.59 -36.69 1.36
N LEU A 325 -5.60 -36.11 2.03
CA LEU A 325 -5.79 -34.66 2.11
C LEU A 325 -4.87 -33.98 3.13
N LEU A 326 -4.21 -34.70 4.04
CA LEU A 326 -3.38 -34.12 5.08
C LEU A 326 -2.21 -33.29 4.52
N PRO A 327 -1.43 -33.76 3.53
CA PRO A 327 -0.40 -32.93 2.90
C PRO A 327 -0.98 -31.65 2.27
N ILE A 328 -2.15 -31.74 1.65
CA ILE A 328 -2.85 -30.61 1.02
C ILE A 328 -3.30 -29.60 2.09
N HIS A 329 -3.88 -30.09 3.19
CA HIS A 329 -4.30 -29.26 4.32
C HIS A 329 -3.10 -28.56 4.98
N GLN A 330 -2.01 -29.30 5.25
CA GLN A 330 -0.78 -28.73 5.81
C GLN A 330 -0.17 -27.70 4.88
N ASN A 331 -0.18 -27.94 3.56
CA ASN A 331 0.28 -26.96 2.59
C ASN A 331 -0.61 -25.72 2.57
N ARG A 332 -1.93 -25.89 2.64
CA ARG A 332 -2.89 -24.79 2.77
C ARG A 332 -2.60 -23.96 4.02
N ASP A 333 -2.39 -24.58 5.19
CA ASP A 333 -2.11 -23.85 6.43
C ASP A 333 -0.78 -23.08 6.35
N LYS A 334 0.26 -23.69 5.77
CA LYS A 334 1.55 -23.02 5.51
C LYS A 334 1.38 -21.80 4.60
N LEU A 335 0.65 -21.96 3.49
CA LEU A 335 0.38 -20.89 2.54
C LEU A 335 -0.46 -19.77 3.17
N LEU A 336 -1.48 -20.12 3.97
CA LEU A 336 -2.29 -19.15 4.72
C LEU A 336 -1.47 -18.39 5.77
N ALA A 337 -0.58 -19.07 6.49
CA ALA A 337 0.33 -18.43 7.44
C ALA A 337 1.28 -17.45 6.75
N ALA A 338 1.86 -17.84 5.61
CA ALA A 338 2.70 -16.96 4.80
C ALA A 338 1.93 -15.76 4.25
N LEU A 339 0.72 -15.99 3.72
CA LEU A 339 -0.17 -14.93 3.24
C LEU A 339 -0.57 -13.97 4.35
N GLY A 340 -0.85 -14.48 5.56
CA GLY A 340 -1.31 -13.70 6.70
C GLY A 340 -0.35 -12.61 7.18
N VAL A 341 0.96 -12.76 6.90
CA VAL A 341 1.99 -11.74 7.20
C VAL A 341 1.78 -10.45 6.40
N GLY A 342 1.39 -10.57 5.12
CA GLY A 342 1.22 -9.42 4.21
C GLY A 342 -0.24 -9.06 3.90
N ALA A 343 -1.17 -10.01 4.02
CA ALA A 343 -2.56 -9.87 3.62
C ALA A 343 -3.51 -10.61 4.59
N THR A 344 -3.56 -10.14 5.84
CA THR A 344 -4.31 -10.77 6.93
C THR A 344 -5.80 -10.92 6.63
N ALA A 345 -6.42 -9.91 6.00
CA ALA A 345 -7.85 -9.97 5.61
C ALA A 345 -8.14 -11.06 4.58
N TRP A 346 -7.25 -11.26 3.60
CA TRP A 346 -7.39 -12.33 2.60
C TRP A 346 -7.14 -13.71 3.19
N ALA A 347 -6.11 -13.84 4.03
CA ALA A 347 -5.87 -15.08 4.76
C ALA A 347 -7.09 -15.46 5.62
N ALA A 348 -7.74 -14.50 6.27
CA ALA A 348 -8.97 -14.71 7.02
C ALA A 348 -10.14 -15.14 6.12
N ALA A 349 -10.36 -14.45 5.00
CA ALA A 349 -11.43 -14.77 4.05
C ALA A 349 -11.28 -16.18 3.45
N ILE A 350 -10.07 -16.57 3.01
CA ILE A 350 -9.77 -17.92 2.49
C ILE A 350 -9.86 -18.98 3.59
N SER A 351 -9.43 -18.64 4.81
CA SER A 351 -9.54 -19.53 5.96
C SER A 351 -11.00 -19.86 6.30
N GLN A 352 -11.84 -18.82 6.34
CA GLN A 352 -13.26 -18.87 6.72
C GLN A 352 -14.21 -19.18 5.56
N ARG A 353 -13.70 -19.30 4.33
CA ARG A 353 -14.48 -19.51 3.10
C ARG A 353 -15.54 -18.43 2.85
N ILE A 354 -15.20 -17.19 3.15
CA ILE A 354 -16.00 -16.02 2.77
C ILE A 354 -15.95 -15.87 1.24
N GLU A 355 -16.99 -15.32 0.61
CA GLU A 355 -17.11 -15.15 -0.85
C GLU A 355 -15.82 -14.57 -1.48
N TYR A 356 -15.46 -15.04 -2.69
CA TYR A 356 -14.16 -14.89 -3.39
C TYR A 356 -12.98 -15.76 -2.87
N HIS A 357 -13.16 -16.61 -1.85
CA HIS A 357 -12.11 -17.51 -1.35
C HIS A 357 -11.58 -18.55 -2.36
N ASN A 358 -12.30 -18.76 -3.45
CA ASN A 358 -12.09 -19.80 -4.45
C ASN A 358 -11.65 -19.24 -5.80
N ASP A 359 -11.47 -17.92 -5.94
CA ASP A 359 -10.88 -17.32 -7.13
C ASP A 359 -9.35 -17.50 -7.11
N PRO A 360 -8.73 -17.87 -8.26
CA PRO A 360 -7.29 -18.11 -8.35
C PRO A 360 -6.45 -16.83 -8.22
N LEU A 361 -7.10 -15.68 -8.40
CA LEU A 361 -6.52 -14.36 -8.23
C LEU A 361 -7.45 -13.57 -7.32
N PRO A 362 -6.92 -12.78 -6.37
CA PRO A 362 -7.68 -11.65 -5.84
C PRO A 362 -8.22 -10.83 -7.00
N SER A 363 -9.36 -10.16 -6.84
CA SER A 363 -9.94 -9.41 -7.96
C SER A 363 -8.85 -8.51 -8.58
N GLU A 364 -8.69 -8.53 -9.90
CA GLU A 364 -7.64 -7.73 -10.57
C GLU A 364 -7.70 -6.26 -10.15
N ARG A 365 -8.92 -5.80 -9.83
CA ARG A 365 -9.22 -4.50 -9.28
C ARG A 365 -8.52 -4.25 -7.94
N ASP A 366 -8.49 -5.22 -7.02
CA ASP A 366 -7.88 -5.06 -5.70
C ASP A 366 -6.34 -5.04 -5.76
N ILE A 367 -5.72 -5.86 -6.61
CA ILE A 367 -4.26 -5.85 -6.78
C ILE A 367 -3.81 -4.57 -7.48
N ALA A 368 -4.47 -4.20 -8.59
CA ALA A 368 -4.14 -2.97 -9.29
C ALA A 368 -4.36 -1.74 -8.40
N PHE A 369 -5.42 -1.74 -7.59
CA PHE A 369 -5.68 -0.68 -6.62
C PHE A 369 -4.64 -0.65 -5.50
N ALA A 370 -4.30 -1.78 -4.88
CA ALA A 370 -3.30 -1.85 -3.81
C ALA A 370 -1.90 -1.45 -4.31
N TRP A 371 -1.52 -1.90 -5.52
CA TRP A 371 -0.27 -1.49 -6.16
C TRP A 371 -0.25 0.00 -6.45
N ARG A 372 -1.33 0.54 -7.04
CA ARG A 372 -1.47 1.98 -7.30
C ARG A 372 -1.44 2.79 -6.00
N TRP A 373 -2.10 2.32 -4.94
CA TRP A 373 -2.04 2.94 -3.62
C TRP A 373 -0.60 2.95 -3.10
N ARG A 374 0.15 1.84 -3.21
CA ARG A 374 1.54 1.78 -2.76
C ARG A 374 2.44 2.72 -3.56
N GLN A 375 2.28 2.76 -4.87
CA GLN A 375 2.99 3.70 -5.74
C GLN A 375 2.73 5.16 -5.33
N ILE A 376 1.46 5.52 -5.10
CA ILE A 376 1.08 6.87 -4.64
C ILE A 376 1.65 7.14 -3.25
N HIS A 377 1.57 6.17 -2.32
CA HIS A 377 2.10 6.30 -0.97
C HIS A 377 3.61 6.57 -0.96
N ASP A 378 4.37 5.79 -1.74
CA ASP A 378 5.82 5.90 -1.83
C ASP A 378 6.24 7.21 -2.50
N GLU A 379 5.56 7.63 -3.57
CA GLU A 379 5.79 8.94 -4.20
C GLU A 379 5.49 10.11 -3.24
N LEU A 380 4.37 10.05 -2.51
CA LEU A 380 4.05 11.05 -1.50
C LEU A 380 5.06 11.05 -0.36
N ALA A 381 5.48 9.87 0.12
CA ALA A 381 6.48 9.75 1.17
C ALA A 381 7.83 10.33 0.73
N TYR A 382 8.27 10.06 -0.50
CA TYR A 382 9.46 10.66 -1.08
C TYR A 382 9.37 12.19 -1.15
N ARG A 383 8.26 12.74 -1.66
CA ARG A 383 8.05 14.20 -1.72
C ARG A 383 7.96 14.87 -0.34
N HIS A 384 7.47 14.15 0.67
CA HIS A 384 7.38 14.62 2.05
C HIS A 384 8.72 14.52 2.82
N GLN A 385 9.77 13.89 2.26
CA GLN A 385 11.11 13.92 2.88
C GLN A 385 11.69 15.34 2.94
N LEU A 386 11.30 16.20 2.01
CA LEU A 386 11.70 17.60 1.99
C LEU A 386 10.94 18.38 3.08
N ASN A 387 11.65 18.80 4.12
CA ASN A 387 11.07 19.61 5.18
C ASN A 387 10.98 21.07 4.73
N THR A 388 9.78 21.51 4.34
CA THR A 388 9.53 22.89 3.91
C THR A 388 9.70 23.91 5.01
N GLU A 389 9.49 23.54 6.28
CA GLU A 389 9.66 24.46 7.41
C GLU A 389 11.13 24.77 7.64
N GLU A 390 12.02 23.77 7.53
CA GLU A 390 13.46 23.98 7.60
C GLU A 390 13.93 24.92 6.49
N ILE A 391 13.48 24.69 5.25
CA ILE A 391 13.83 25.55 4.11
C ILE A 391 13.30 26.98 4.31
N ALA A 392 12.06 27.13 4.77
CA ALA A 392 11.47 28.46 5.01
C ALA A 392 12.21 29.19 6.15
N THR A 393 12.62 28.47 7.20
CA THR A 393 13.40 29.02 8.31
C THR A 393 14.78 29.46 7.83
N GLU A 394 15.48 28.62 7.08
CA GLU A 394 16.78 28.95 6.49
C GLU A 394 16.67 30.16 5.55
N LEU A 395 15.63 30.21 4.69
CA LEU A 395 15.38 31.35 3.81
C LEU A 395 15.17 32.65 4.59
N SER A 396 14.37 32.61 5.66
CA SER A 396 14.12 33.76 6.54
C SER A 396 15.41 34.25 7.22
N GLU A 397 16.22 33.33 7.74
CA GLU A 397 17.52 33.65 8.34
C GLU A 397 18.48 34.30 7.33
N LYS A 398 18.57 33.73 6.11
CA LYS A 398 19.41 34.28 5.04
C LYS A 398 18.94 35.66 4.58
N ASN A 399 17.64 35.89 4.48
CA ASN A 399 17.10 37.21 4.13
C ASN A 399 17.44 38.25 5.21
N ARG A 400 17.29 37.91 6.49
CA ARG A 400 17.67 38.80 7.60
C ARG A 400 19.17 39.10 7.60
N ASP A 401 20.01 38.09 7.34
CA ASP A 401 21.44 38.29 7.20
C ASP A 401 21.78 39.19 6.01
N LEU A 402 21.12 39.02 4.87
CA LEU A 402 21.30 39.85 3.70
C LEU A 402 20.95 41.32 3.98
N GLU A 403 19.80 41.58 4.60
CA GLU A 403 19.36 42.93 4.98
C GLU A 403 20.36 43.58 5.94
N ARG A 404 20.75 42.87 7.00
CA ARG A 404 21.70 43.37 7.99
C ARG A 404 23.05 43.68 7.36
N VAL A 405 23.65 42.72 6.64
CA VAL A 405 24.97 42.89 6.01
C VAL A 405 24.94 44.01 4.97
N THR A 406 23.86 44.15 4.21
CA THR A 406 23.71 45.25 3.25
C THR A 406 23.63 46.60 3.94
N SER A 407 22.84 46.69 5.02
CA SER A 407 22.74 47.91 5.83
C SER A 407 24.08 48.30 6.46
N ASP A 408 24.77 47.32 7.07
CA ASP A 408 26.10 47.51 7.67
C ASP A 408 27.10 47.97 6.60
N LEU A 409 27.12 47.33 5.43
CA LEU A 409 28.01 47.70 4.33
C LEU A 409 27.74 49.11 3.83
N ILE A 410 26.46 49.50 3.67
CA ILE A 410 26.08 50.86 3.24
C ILE A 410 26.55 51.88 4.27
N ALA A 411 26.29 51.64 5.56
CA ALA A 411 26.67 52.54 6.65
C ALA A 411 28.19 52.71 6.73
N GLU A 412 28.94 51.61 6.77
CA GLU A 412 30.41 51.63 6.84
C GLU A 412 31.03 52.25 5.59
N SER A 413 30.51 51.96 4.40
CA SER A 413 30.98 52.58 3.15
C SER A 413 30.74 54.08 3.13
N ALA A 414 29.56 54.53 3.60
CA ALA A 414 29.23 55.95 3.68
C ALA A 414 30.14 56.68 4.68
N TRP A 415 30.33 56.12 5.88
CA TRP A 415 31.21 56.70 6.91
C TRP A 415 32.68 56.71 6.49
N SER A 416 33.18 55.63 5.89
CA SER A 416 34.55 55.56 5.38
C SER A 416 34.80 56.63 4.30
N SER A 417 33.87 56.76 3.35
CA SER A 417 33.92 57.81 2.33
C SER A 417 33.91 59.21 2.95
N GLN A 418 33.02 59.45 3.92
CA GLN A 418 32.91 60.73 4.61
C GLN A 418 34.18 61.06 5.41
N LEU A 419 34.77 60.11 6.15
CA LEU A 419 36.01 60.32 6.90
C LEU A 419 37.18 60.66 5.97
N SER A 420 37.26 60.02 4.81
CA SER A 420 38.29 60.28 3.82
C SER A 420 38.18 61.67 3.17
N ALA A 421 36.96 62.17 2.97
CA ALA A 421 36.70 63.42 2.26
C ALA A 421 36.55 64.63 3.20
N ALA A 422 35.91 64.47 4.36
CA ALA A 422 35.50 65.57 5.22
C ALA A 422 36.68 66.37 5.79
N GLU A 423 37.76 65.73 6.26
CA GLU A 423 38.88 66.49 6.85
C GLU A 423 39.59 67.39 5.83
N ARG A 424 39.72 66.92 4.58
CA ARG A 424 40.35 67.67 3.49
C ARG A 424 39.55 68.92 3.10
N PHE A 425 38.23 68.88 3.25
CA PHE A 425 37.31 69.92 2.77
C PHE A 425 36.58 70.67 3.89
N ARG A 426 36.86 70.35 5.16
CA ARG A 426 36.19 70.91 6.34
C ARG A 426 36.19 72.43 6.38
N GLN A 427 37.32 73.06 6.04
CA GLN A 427 37.43 74.53 6.01
C GLN A 427 36.46 75.15 5.01
N HIS A 428 36.26 74.53 3.86
CA HIS A 428 35.32 74.99 2.84
C HIS A 428 33.87 74.81 3.29
N LEU A 429 33.52 73.68 3.92
CA LEU A 429 32.17 73.44 4.45
C LEU A 429 31.79 74.42 5.58
N VAL A 430 32.70 74.64 6.53
CA VAL A 430 32.50 75.61 7.63
C VAL A 430 32.40 77.03 7.07
N GLY A 431 33.29 77.39 6.13
CA GLY A 431 33.25 78.69 5.46
C GLY A 431 31.94 78.94 4.73
N TRP A 432 31.42 77.96 3.99
CA TRP A 432 30.11 78.04 3.35
C TRP A 432 28.99 78.30 4.37
N LEU A 433 28.97 77.55 5.48
CA LEU A 433 27.94 77.69 6.52
C LEU A 433 27.98 79.09 7.17
N ASP A 434 29.18 79.62 7.42
CA ASP A 434 29.36 80.97 7.95
C ASP A 434 28.90 82.05 6.96
N PHE A 435 29.17 81.89 5.66
CA PHE A 435 28.64 82.80 4.64
C PHE A 435 27.12 82.71 4.51
N MET A 436 26.53 81.51 4.56
CA MET A 436 25.08 81.31 4.57
C MET A 436 24.40 81.98 5.76
N ARG A 437 24.98 81.88 6.96
CA ARG A 437 24.49 82.61 8.15
C ARG A 437 24.54 84.13 7.96
N ARG A 438 25.58 84.65 7.32
CA ARG A 438 25.75 86.10 7.04
C ARG A 438 24.80 86.62 5.95
N ILE A 439 24.33 85.76 5.05
CA ILE A 439 23.31 86.12 4.04
C ILE A 439 21.95 86.39 4.71
N GLY A 440 21.57 85.62 5.73
CA GLY A 440 20.35 85.84 6.51
C GLY A 440 19.09 85.93 5.66
N LYS A 441 18.30 87.01 5.81
CA LYS A 441 17.09 87.29 4.99
C LYS A 441 17.39 87.74 3.55
N GLY A 442 18.66 87.86 3.17
CA GLY A 442 19.08 88.12 1.78
C GLY A 442 18.86 89.54 1.24
N THR A 443 18.51 90.50 2.11
CA THR A 443 18.18 91.90 1.76
C THR A 443 19.30 92.92 2.05
N GLY A 444 20.42 92.49 2.64
CA GLY A 444 21.54 93.38 2.99
C GLY A 444 22.44 93.73 1.78
N SER A 445 23.14 94.87 1.84
CA SER A 445 24.00 95.36 0.73
C SER A 445 25.12 94.38 0.34
N ASN A 446 25.61 93.58 1.30
CA ASN A 446 26.68 92.59 1.09
C ASN A 446 26.14 91.17 0.84
N ALA A 447 24.83 90.96 0.79
CA ALA A 447 24.24 89.63 0.62
C ALA A 447 24.72 88.97 -0.68
N GLU A 448 24.85 89.73 -1.77
CA GLU A 448 25.33 89.19 -3.04
C GLU A 448 26.81 88.82 -3.00
N HIS A 449 27.64 89.61 -2.32
CA HIS A 449 29.04 89.28 -2.10
C HIS A 449 29.19 87.98 -1.30
N TYR A 450 28.42 87.82 -0.22
CA TYR A 450 28.43 86.58 0.57
C TYR A 450 27.87 85.38 -0.19
N ARG A 451 26.91 85.57 -1.12
CA ARG A 451 26.45 84.49 -2.02
C ARG A 451 27.56 84.00 -2.95
N VAL A 452 28.33 84.92 -3.53
CA VAL A 452 29.48 84.56 -4.37
C VAL A 452 30.52 83.79 -3.56
N GLN A 453 30.86 84.26 -2.36
CA GLN A 453 31.80 83.59 -1.46
C GLN A 453 31.29 82.22 -1.00
N ALA A 454 30.00 82.10 -0.68
CA ALA A 454 29.38 80.82 -0.36
C ALA A 454 29.50 79.83 -1.53
N ARG A 455 29.15 80.22 -2.76
CA ARG A 455 29.31 79.35 -3.95
C ARG A 455 30.75 78.87 -4.14
N GLU A 456 31.72 79.76 -3.96
CA GLU A 456 33.14 79.40 -4.10
C GLU A 456 33.58 78.35 -3.07
N GLN A 457 33.20 78.55 -1.80
CA GLN A 457 33.47 77.56 -0.75
C GLN A 457 32.74 76.24 -1.03
N LEU A 458 31.50 76.29 -1.50
CA LEU A 458 30.74 75.11 -1.86
C LEU A 458 31.40 74.33 -2.99
N ARG A 459 31.83 75.01 -4.05
CA ARG A 459 32.54 74.39 -5.18
C ARG A 459 33.79 73.65 -4.73
N ASN A 460 34.58 74.28 -3.86
CA ASN A 460 35.81 73.67 -3.35
C ASN A 460 35.53 72.53 -2.34
N GLY A 461 34.36 72.53 -1.70
CA GLY A 461 33.93 71.52 -0.74
C GLY A 461 32.98 70.45 -1.28
N GLN A 462 32.57 70.51 -2.56
CA GLN A 462 31.47 69.67 -3.09
C GLN A 462 31.75 68.16 -2.98
N HIS A 463 33.02 67.77 -3.06
CA HIS A 463 33.47 66.37 -2.96
C HIS A 463 33.46 65.80 -1.52
N ALA A 464 33.23 66.66 -0.52
CA ALA A 464 33.15 66.25 0.88
C ALA A 464 31.83 65.55 1.23
N VAL A 465 30.78 65.83 0.45
CA VAL A 465 29.43 65.40 0.73
C VAL A 465 29.01 64.42 -0.38
N PRO A 466 28.71 63.15 -0.02
CA PRO A 466 28.42 62.12 -1.02
C PRO A 466 27.05 62.30 -1.69
N VAL A 467 26.11 62.99 -1.04
CA VAL A 467 24.74 63.21 -1.53
C VAL A 467 24.27 64.61 -1.17
N TRP A 468 23.74 65.33 -2.16
CA TRP A 468 23.18 66.68 -1.99
C TRP A 468 21.66 66.66 -2.18
N ILE A 469 20.91 67.12 -1.19
CA ILE A 469 19.44 67.21 -1.25
C ILE A 469 19.05 68.68 -1.15
N MET A 470 18.52 69.25 -2.25
CA MET A 470 18.24 70.68 -2.36
C MET A 470 16.99 70.92 -3.23
N PRO A 471 16.17 71.94 -2.92
CA PRO A 471 15.14 72.41 -3.85
C PRO A 471 15.73 72.90 -5.17
N MET A 472 15.00 72.75 -6.28
CA MET A 472 15.47 73.09 -7.63
C MET A 472 16.05 74.51 -7.74
N ALA A 473 15.39 75.50 -7.15
CA ALA A 473 15.87 76.89 -7.14
C ALA A 473 17.24 77.06 -6.44
N GLN A 474 17.52 76.27 -5.39
CA GLN A 474 18.81 76.31 -4.70
C GLN A 474 19.91 75.62 -5.49
N VAL A 475 19.58 74.58 -6.27
CA VAL A 475 20.54 73.89 -7.15
C VAL A 475 21.18 74.90 -8.11
N PHE A 476 20.37 75.74 -8.77
CA PHE A 476 20.87 76.76 -9.71
C PHE A 476 21.61 77.92 -9.02
N GLN A 477 21.34 78.16 -7.74
CA GLN A 477 22.09 79.13 -6.95
C GLN A 477 23.41 78.57 -6.43
N SER A 478 23.58 77.26 -6.41
CA SER A 478 24.69 76.57 -5.76
C SER A 478 25.72 76.04 -6.74
N PHE A 479 25.26 75.57 -7.91
CA PHE A 479 26.11 74.92 -8.91
C PHE A 479 25.98 75.61 -10.27
N THR A 480 27.06 75.55 -11.06
CA THR A 480 27.04 75.94 -12.47
C THR A 480 27.33 74.73 -13.35
N ALA A 481 26.87 74.78 -14.60
CA ALA A 481 27.12 73.77 -15.61
C ALA A 481 28.61 73.43 -15.83
N ALA A 482 29.52 74.38 -15.58
CA ALA A 482 30.96 74.17 -15.72
C ALA A 482 31.60 73.47 -14.51
N ASP A 483 30.95 73.54 -13.34
CA ASP A 483 31.49 73.07 -12.06
C ASP A 483 30.92 71.70 -11.64
N ALA A 484 29.82 71.28 -12.26
CA ALA A 484 29.02 70.15 -11.83
C ALA A 484 29.60 68.80 -12.31
N ASN A 485 29.95 67.95 -11.34
CA ASN A 485 30.63 66.68 -11.57
C ASN A 485 29.90 65.54 -10.84
N PHE A 486 28.57 65.52 -10.91
CA PHE A 486 27.76 64.48 -10.27
C PHE A 486 27.72 63.21 -11.14
N ASP A 487 27.89 62.05 -10.53
CA ASP A 487 27.72 60.79 -11.27
C ASP A 487 26.24 60.51 -11.58
N VAL A 488 25.34 60.93 -10.68
CA VAL A 488 23.89 60.76 -10.80
C VAL A 488 23.17 62.00 -10.26
N VAL A 489 22.19 62.50 -11.00
CA VAL A 489 21.20 63.49 -10.54
C VAL A 489 19.84 62.82 -10.43
N ILE A 490 19.17 62.98 -9.30
CA ILE A 490 17.81 62.46 -9.09
C ILE A 490 16.88 63.66 -8.97
N VAL A 491 15.86 63.72 -9.82
CA VAL A 491 14.79 64.72 -9.75
C VAL A 491 13.53 64.00 -9.31
N ASP A 492 13.16 64.20 -8.05
CA ASP A 492 11.89 63.72 -7.50
C ASP A 492 10.76 64.71 -7.74
N GLU A 493 9.52 64.23 -7.78
CA GLU A 493 8.32 65.01 -8.17
C GLU A 493 8.53 65.78 -9.49
N ALA A 494 9.20 65.17 -10.47
CA ALA A 494 9.56 65.79 -11.74
C ALA A 494 8.35 66.19 -12.60
N SER A 495 7.15 65.71 -12.27
CA SER A 495 5.88 66.21 -12.83
C SER A 495 5.59 67.66 -12.43
N GLN A 496 6.24 68.18 -11.39
CA GLN A 496 6.18 69.56 -10.89
C GLN A 496 7.38 70.41 -11.29
N ALA A 497 8.39 69.83 -11.94
CA ALA A 497 9.50 70.60 -12.50
C ALA A 497 9.15 71.01 -13.92
N GLY A 498 9.21 72.31 -14.24
CA GLY A 498 9.05 72.80 -15.61
C GLY A 498 10.31 72.57 -16.45
N LEU A 499 10.49 73.40 -17.48
CA LEU A 499 11.68 73.34 -18.35
C LEU A 499 12.99 73.56 -17.61
N GLU A 500 12.98 74.29 -16.50
CA GLU A 500 14.14 74.48 -15.63
C GLU A 500 14.70 73.15 -15.13
N GLY A 501 13.89 72.10 -14.99
CA GLY A 501 14.36 70.76 -14.62
C GLY A 501 15.38 70.17 -15.60
N LEU A 502 15.35 70.56 -16.89
CA LEU A 502 16.36 70.14 -17.88
C LEU A 502 17.76 70.66 -17.54
N LEU A 503 17.86 71.80 -16.86
CA LEU A 503 19.14 72.35 -16.42
C LEU A 503 19.80 71.45 -15.37
N ALA A 504 19.01 70.77 -14.53
CA ALA A 504 19.53 69.82 -13.56
C ALA A 504 20.15 68.59 -14.25
N ALA A 505 19.62 68.17 -15.42
CA ALA A 505 20.20 67.08 -16.20
C ALA A 505 21.63 67.38 -16.67
N TYR A 506 21.98 68.66 -16.86
CA TYR A 506 23.33 69.08 -17.26
C TYR A 506 24.36 68.92 -16.13
N LEU A 507 23.92 68.77 -14.88
CA LEU A 507 24.81 68.70 -13.72
C LEU A 507 25.42 67.30 -13.50
N GLY A 508 24.90 66.27 -14.17
CA GLY A 508 25.33 64.90 -13.94
C GLY A 508 25.48 64.04 -15.18
N LYS A 509 26.24 62.94 -15.05
CA LYS A 509 26.46 61.96 -16.12
C LYS A 509 25.23 61.09 -16.39
N LYS A 510 24.41 60.86 -15.37
CA LYS A 510 23.14 60.12 -15.42
C LYS A 510 22.06 60.92 -14.72
N ILE A 511 20.83 60.82 -15.21
CA ILE A 511 19.65 61.41 -14.56
C ILE A 511 18.63 60.31 -14.26
N VAL A 512 18.04 60.37 -13.08
CA VAL A 512 16.87 59.58 -12.68
C VAL A 512 15.73 60.56 -12.46
N VAL A 513 14.65 60.39 -13.22
CA VAL A 513 13.47 61.25 -13.19
C VAL A 513 12.36 60.46 -12.54
N VAL A 514 11.92 60.90 -11.36
CA VAL A 514 10.86 60.27 -10.57
C VAL A 514 9.67 61.24 -10.52
N GLY A 515 8.48 60.74 -10.79
CA GLY A 515 7.27 61.57 -10.83
C GLY A 515 6.10 60.79 -11.38
N ASP A 516 4.98 61.48 -11.54
CA ASP A 516 3.73 60.90 -12.02
C ASP A 516 3.01 61.86 -12.95
N HIS A 517 2.85 61.48 -14.21
CA HIS A 517 2.12 62.23 -15.23
C HIS A 517 0.63 62.42 -14.93
N GLU A 518 0.04 61.59 -14.07
CA GLU A 518 -1.37 61.66 -13.65
C GLU A 518 -1.60 62.63 -12.47
N GLN A 519 -0.53 63.23 -11.95
CA GLN A 519 -0.62 64.32 -10.98
C GLN A 519 -0.64 65.68 -11.69
N VAL A 520 -0.99 66.73 -10.95
CA VAL A 520 -1.01 68.09 -11.48
C VAL A 520 0.37 68.46 -12.02
N SER A 521 0.40 69.33 -13.02
CA SER A 521 1.62 69.90 -13.62
C SER A 521 1.70 71.38 -13.25
N PRO A 522 2.87 72.03 -13.34
CA PRO A 522 3.00 73.45 -13.05
C PRO A 522 2.12 74.27 -13.99
N ASP A 523 1.29 75.16 -13.44
CA ASP A 523 0.53 76.10 -14.27
C ASP A 523 1.51 77.17 -14.79
N ALA A 524 1.64 77.29 -16.12
CA ALA A 524 2.41 78.34 -16.78
C ALA A 524 1.70 79.71 -16.72
N VAL A 525 1.29 80.13 -15.52
CA VAL A 525 0.56 81.39 -15.30
C VAL A 525 1.45 82.57 -15.69
N GLY A 526 1.07 83.28 -16.74
CA GLY A 526 1.73 84.51 -17.19
C GLY A 526 2.79 84.35 -18.27
N GLN A 527 3.01 83.15 -18.83
CA GLN A 527 3.91 83.00 -19.98
C GLN A 527 3.25 83.53 -21.27
N MET A 528 3.93 84.46 -21.95
CA MET A 528 3.47 84.97 -23.25
C MET A 528 3.81 83.95 -24.34
N ALA A 529 2.84 83.14 -24.77
CA ALA A 529 3.00 82.10 -25.79
C ALA A 529 3.74 82.58 -27.07
N ALA A 530 3.55 83.84 -27.45
CA ALA A 530 4.24 84.44 -28.60
C ALA A 530 5.77 84.56 -28.41
N ILE A 531 6.24 84.84 -27.18
CA ILE A 531 7.67 84.92 -26.86
C ILE A 531 8.27 83.51 -26.85
N ALA A 532 7.57 82.53 -26.26
CA ALA A 532 8.01 81.14 -26.25
C ALA A 532 8.20 80.60 -27.68
N ALA A 533 7.22 80.82 -28.57
CA ALA A 533 7.31 80.39 -29.97
C ALA A 533 8.51 81.01 -30.72
N ASN A 534 8.82 82.29 -30.48
CA ASN A 534 9.98 82.94 -31.09
C ASN A 534 11.30 82.32 -30.59
N LEU A 535 11.46 82.18 -29.28
CA LEU A 535 12.66 81.55 -28.68
C LEU A 535 12.85 80.09 -29.15
N GLN A 536 11.77 79.31 -29.26
CA GLN A 536 11.81 77.95 -29.79
C GLN A 536 12.36 77.94 -31.23
N SER A 537 11.84 78.79 -32.11
CA SER A 537 12.30 78.88 -33.50
C SER A 537 13.77 79.31 -33.64
N GLN A 538 14.25 80.16 -32.73
CA GLN A 538 15.61 80.69 -32.78
C GLN A 538 16.64 79.71 -32.21
N PHE A 539 16.32 79.03 -31.09
CA PHE A 539 17.30 78.29 -30.30
C PHE A 539 17.13 76.76 -30.33
N LEU A 540 15.96 76.24 -30.70
CA LEU A 540 15.66 74.79 -30.68
C LEU A 540 15.61 74.17 -32.09
N ALA A 541 16.26 74.80 -33.08
CA ALA A 541 16.35 74.26 -34.43
C ALA A 541 17.02 72.87 -34.45
N GLY A 542 16.37 71.89 -35.07
CA GLY A 542 16.87 70.51 -35.15
C GLY A 542 16.53 69.64 -33.93
N ILE A 543 15.88 70.17 -32.90
CA ILE A 543 15.37 69.40 -31.77
C ILE A 543 14.00 68.78 -32.16
N PRO A 544 13.82 67.45 -32.03
CA PRO A 544 12.52 66.82 -32.24
C PRO A 544 11.45 67.41 -31.34
N ASN A 545 10.26 67.65 -31.89
CA ASN A 545 9.12 68.22 -31.16
C ASN A 545 9.41 69.54 -30.42
N ALA A 546 10.31 70.40 -30.95
CA ALA A 546 10.71 71.66 -30.32
C ALA A 546 9.54 72.57 -29.86
N ALA A 547 8.38 72.49 -30.52
CA ALA A 547 7.18 73.23 -30.14
C ALA A 547 6.62 72.86 -28.74
N LEU A 548 6.92 71.66 -28.24
CA LEU A 548 6.48 71.18 -26.92
C LEU A 548 7.30 71.75 -25.75
N TYR A 549 8.38 72.50 -26.03
CA TYR A 549 9.19 73.18 -25.04
C TYR A 549 8.64 74.59 -24.79
N ASP A 550 7.34 74.68 -24.50
CA ASP A 550 6.59 75.93 -24.33
C ASP A 550 6.35 76.30 -22.87
N GLY A 551 6.92 75.51 -21.94
CA GLY A 551 6.77 75.70 -20.50
C GLY A 551 5.51 75.08 -19.90
N GLN A 552 4.67 74.40 -20.71
CA GLN A 552 3.46 73.73 -20.23
C GLN A 552 3.68 72.25 -19.89
N LEU A 553 4.72 71.63 -20.44
CA LEU A 553 5.10 70.26 -20.10
C LEU A 553 6.10 70.24 -18.94
N SER A 554 5.94 69.23 -18.08
CA SER A 554 6.88 68.94 -17.01
C SER A 554 8.14 68.25 -17.52
N LEU A 555 9.21 68.25 -16.72
CA LEU A 555 10.41 67.46 -16.98
C LEU A 555 10.05 65.99 -17.19
N TYR A 556 9.13 65.46 -16.39
CA TYR A 556 8.65 64.09 -16.52
C TYR A 556 8.05 63.83 -17.91
N ASP A 557 7.13 64.68 -18.37
CA ASP A 557 6.47 64.55 -19.68
C ASP A 557 7.46 64.65 -20.85
N LEU A 558 8.47 65.53 -20.73
CA LEU A 558 9.52 65.68 -21.72
C LEU A 558 10.44 64.45 -21.77
N THR A 559 10.81 63.88 -20.61
CA THR A 559 11.66 62.69 -20.55
C THR A 559 10.95 61.43 -21.07
N ARG A 560 9.62 61.36 -20.93
CA ARG A 560 8.80 60.28 -21.49
C ARG A 560 8.87 60.22 -23.03
N GLN A 561 9.13 61.34 -23.70
CA GLN A 561 9.28 61.38 -25.15
C GLN A 561 10.64 60.84 -25.64
N SER A 562 11.67 60.92 -24.80
CA SER A 562 13.06 60.63 -25.17
C SER A 562 13.58 59.30 -24.62
N THR A 563 12.80 58.59 -23.80
CA THR A 563 13.21 57.34 -23.15
C THR A 563 12.32 56.16 -23.59
N SER A 564 12.92 54.99 -23.76
CA SER A 564 12.26 53.78 -24.29
C SER A 564 11.66 52.87 -23.23
N GLY A 565 11.52 53.33 -21.98
CA GLY A 565 10.94 52.53 -20.91
C GLY A 565 10.73 53.33 -19.63
N MET A 566 9.52 53.25 -19.08
CA MET A 566 9.15 53.84 -17.81
C MET A 566 8.95 52.71 -16.80
N LEU A 567 9.64 52.78 -15.66
CA LEU A 567 9.44 51.83 -14.57
C LEU A 567 8.29 52.34 -13.70
N SER A 568 7.15 51.65 -13.79
CA SER A 568 5.97 51.99 -12.98
C SER A 568 5.98 51.24 -11.65
N LEU A 569 5.85 51.98 -10.56
CA LEU A 569 5.65 51.42 -9.22
C LEU A 569 4.16 51.17 -9.01
N SER A 570 3.76 49.91 -8.84
CA SER A 570 2.36 49.53 -8.71
C SER A 570 1.88 49.37 -7.26
N GLU A 571 2.79 49.21 -6.30
CA GLU A 571 2.46 48.97 -4.89
C GLU A 571 2.13 50.29 -4.18
N HIS A 572 0.96 50.38 -3.52
CA HIS A 572 0.50 51.59 -2.84
C HIS A 572 0.26 51.36 -1.34
N PHE A 573 1.01 52.08 -0.50
CA PHE A 573 1.05 51.85 0.95
C PHE A 573 0.33 52.93 1.78
N ARG A 574 -0.15 54.02 1.16
CA ARG A 574 -0.69 55.21 1.86
C ARG A 574 -2.16 55.07 2.22
N CYS A 575 -3.01 55.02 1.21
CA CYS A 575 -4.45 55.03 1.38
C CYS A 575 -4.96 53.63 1.65
N VAL A 576 -6.02 53.51 2.44
CA VAL A 576 -6.81 52.28 2.49
C VAL A 576 -7.45 51.97 1.13
N PRO A 577 -7.74 50.69 0.80
CA PRO A 577 -8.13 50.27 -0.55
C PRO A 577 -9.40 50.93 -1.09
N SER A 578 -10.34 51.29 -0.21
CA SER A 578 -11.55 52.01 -0.59
C SER A 578 -11.26 53.42 -1.08
N ILE A 579 -10.32 54.15 -0.47
CA ILE A 579 -9.97 55.52 -0.84
C ILE A 579 -9.23 55.57 -2.19
N ILE A 580 -8.07 54.91 -2.30
CA ILE A 580 -7.26 54.96 -3.53
C ILE A 580 -7.97 54.32 -4.73
N GLY A 581 -8.97 53.47 -4.50
CA GLY A 581 -9.64 52.77 -5.58
C GLY A 581 -10.36 53.70 -6.57
N PHE A 582 -10.75 54.92 -6.17
CA PHE A 582 -11.28 55.92 -7.13
C PHE A 582 -10.18 56.37 -8.09
N SER A 583 -9.09 56.92 -7.56
CA SER A 583 -7.90 57.34 -8.32
C SER A 583 -7.33 56.21 -9.19
N ASN A 584 -7.28 54.98 -8.67
CA ASN A 584 -6.80 53.81 -9.39
C ASN A 584 -7.64 53.53 -10.65
N GLN A 585 -8.97 53.69 -10.57
CA GLN A 585 -9.87 53.52 -11.70
C GLN A 585 -9.77 54.71 -12.68
N LEU A 586 -9.72 55.94 -12.14
CA LEU A 586 -9.71 57.17 -12.92
C LEU A 586 -8.41 57.37 -13.74
N SER A 587 -7.25 57.12 -13.12
CA SER A 587 -5.94 57.53 -13.65
C SER A 587 -4.99 56.38 -13.96
N TYR A 588 -5.16 55.19 -13.38
CA TYR A 588 -4.15 54.12 -13.46
C TYR A 588 -4.69 52.79 -14.01
N GLU A 589 -5.89 52.79 -14.58
CA GLU A 589 -6.53 51.60 -15.19
C GLU A 589 -6.59 50.38 -14.25
N GLY A 590 -6.69 50.60 -12.94
CA GLY A 590 -6.72 49.52 -11.95
C GLY A 590 -5.37 48.84 -11.68
N ARG A 591 -4.25 49.34 -12.24
CA ARG A 591 -2.93 48.72 -12.10
C ARG A 591 -2.30 48.94 -10.73
N ILE A 592 -2.77 49.92 -9.95
CA ILE A 592 -2.27 50.15 -8.59
C ILE A 592 -2.80 49.06 -7.66
N LYS A 593 -1.89 48.47 -6.88
CA LYS A 593 -2.14 47.46 -5.88
C LYS A 593 -2.08 48.12 -4.51
N PRO A 594 -3.23 48.48 -3.90
CA PRO A 594 -3.24 48.95 -2.52
C PRO A 594 -2.74 47.82 -1.63
N LEU A 595 -1.85 48.11 -0.69
CA LEU A 595 -1.26 47.13 0.23
C LEU A 595 -1.57 47.42 1.69
N ARG A 596 -2.19 48.57 1.96
CA ARG A 596 -2.61 48.94 3.31
C ARG A 596 -3.84 48.16 3.76
N GLU A 597 -3.83 47.70 5.00
CA GLU A 597 -4.96 46.99 5.62
C GLU A 597 -6.13 47.93 5.89
N ALA A 598 -7.35 47.53 5.48
CA ALA A 598 -8.55 48.31 5.73
C ALA A 598 -8.89 48.40 7.23
N SER A 599 -8.57 47.36 8.01
CA SER A 599 -8.73 47.31 9.47
C SER A 599 -7.68 48.11 10.25
N SER A 600 -6.72 48.75 9.56
CA SER A 600 -5.71 49.60 10.23
C SER A 600 -6.29 50.90 10.80
N SER A 601 -7.53 51.24 10.44
CA SER A 601 -8.26 52.39 10.98
C SER A 601 -9.65 51.96 11.44
N LYS A 602 -10.09 52.52 12.55
CA LYS A 602 -11.47 52.39 13.05
C LYS A 602 -12.43 53.40 12.43
N LEU A 603 -11.93 54.29 11.56
CA LEU A 603 -12.75 55.30 10.90
C LEU A 603 -13.34 54.75 9.60
N ARG A 604 -14.59 55.09 9.32
CA ARG A 604 -15.22 54.80 8.03
C ARG A 604 -14.41 55.46 6.89
N PRO A 605 -13.90 54.72 5.90
CA PRO A 605 -12.94 55.25 4.92
C PRO A 605 -13.45 56.33 3.97
N ILE A 606 -14.69 56.22 3.46
CA ILE A 606 -15.25 57.20 2.53
C ILE A 606 -16.62 57.65 3.03
N ILE A 607 -16.82 58.96 3.05
CA ILE A 607 -18.08 59.57 3.43
C ILE A 607 -18.53 60.57 2.37
N SER A 608 -19.62 60.26 1.67
CA SER A 608 -20.37 61.22 0.85
C SER A 608 -21.33 61.97 1.76
N HIS A 609 -21.16 63.30 1.89
CA HIS A 609 -21.97 64.16 2.75
C HIS A 609 -22.61 65.28 1.95
N ARG A 610 -23.90 65.14 1.67
CA ARG A 610 -24.67 66.13 0.92
C ARG A 610 -25.20 67.22 1.86
N VAL A 611 -24.99 68.48 1.50
CA VAL A 611 -25.59 69.64 2.15
C VAL A 611 -26.47 70.43 1.19
N ASN A 612 -27.42 71.20 1.73
CA ASN A 612 -28.25 72.11 0.95
C ASN A 612 -27.53 73.46 0.78
N GLY A 613 -26.44 73.45 0.00
CA GLY A 613 -25.65 74.65 -0.30
C GLY A 613 -25.89 75.18 -1.71
N GLU A 614 -25.67 76.48 -1.88
CA GLU A 614 -25.66 77.13 -3.19
C GLU A 614 -24.34 77.88 -3.37
N ARG A 615 -23.81 77.82 -4.58
CA ARG A 615 -22.63 78.56 -4.99
C ARG A 615 -22.99 80.03 -5.15
N GLU A 616 -22.14 80.92 -4.65
CA GLU A 616 -22.41 82.36 -4.70
C GLU A 616 -22.17 82.93 -6.11
N GLY A 617 -23.14 82.76 -7.01
CA GLY A 617 -23.13 83.25 -8.39
C GLY A 617 -21.90 82.78 -9.17
N ARG A 618 -21.10 83.72 -9.69
CA ARG A 618 -19.86 83.38 -10.42
C ARG A 618 -18.65 83.14 -9.53
N SER A 619 -18.75 83.39 -8.23
CA SER A 619 -17.65 83.14 -7.30
C SER A 619 -17.36 81.63 -7.23
N LYS A 620 -16.20 81.24 -6.68
CA LYS A 620 -15.88 79.83 -6.42
C LYS A 620 -16.02 79.53 -4.94
N ILE A 621 -17.12 80.02 -4.35
CA ILE A 621 -17.42 79.92 -2.92
C ILE A 621 -18.81 79.30 -2.76
N ASN A 622 -18.92 78.35 -1.84
CA ASN A 622 -20.17 77.80 -1.33
C ASN A 622 -20.13 77.90 0.20
N GLN A 623 -20.87 78.88 0.72
CA GLN A 623 -20.85 79.24 2.14
C GLN A 623 -21.35 78.09 3.02
N THR A 624 -22.41 77.40 2.61
CA THR A 624 -22.99 76.28 3.36
C THR A 624 -22.01 75.11 3.49
N GLU A 625 -21.33 74.75 2.39
CA GLU A 625 -20.28 73.72 2.45
C GLU A 625 -19.13 74.13 3.37
N ALA A 626 -18.71 75.39 3.33
CA ALA A 626 -17.62 75.89 4.18
C ALA A 626 -17.98 75.82 5.68
N GLN A 627 -19.18 76.28 6.04
CA GLN A 627 -19.70 76.20 7.40
C GLN A 627 -19.82 74.76 7.90
N GLU A 628 -20.32 73.85 7.05
CA GLU A 628 -20.43 72.43 7.40
C GLU A 628 -19.06 71.80 7.64
N ILE A 629 -18.08 72.07 6.77
CA ILE A 629 -16.70 71.57 6.93
C ILE A 629 -16.08 72.06 8.24
N VAL A 630 -16.26 73.34 8.58
CA VAL A 630 -15.76 73.91 9.84
C VAL A 630 -16.40 73.19 11.04
N ALA A 631 -17.71 72.95 11.00
CA ALA A 631 -18.42 72.25 12.06
C ALA A 631 -18.01 70.78 12.18
N LEU A 632 -17.80 70.09 11.06
CA LEU A 632 -17.30 68.71 11.03
C LEU A 632 -15.90 68.62 11.66
N ILE A 633 -14.99 69.52 11.30
CA ILE A 633 -13.63 69.54 11.85
C ILE A 633 -13.67 69.83 13.35
N ALA A 634 -14.51 70.79 13.78
CA ALA A 634 -14.68 71.08 15.21
C ALA A 634 -15.24 69.88 15.98
N ALA A 635 -16.19 69.14 15.41
CA ALA A 635 -16.71 67.90 15.98
C ALA A 635 -15.62 66.83 16.09
N MET A 636 -14.79 66.66 15.05
CA MET A 636 -13.66 65.73 15.07
C MET A 636 -12.63 66.10 16.14
N CYS A 637 -12.34 67.39 16.35
CA CYS A 637 -11.44 67.83 17.41
C CYS A 637 -11.94 67.45 18.82
N GLN A 638 -13.25 67.37 19.02
CA GLN A 638 -13.88 67.01 20.30
C GLN A 638 -14.06 65.50 20.52
N HIS A 639 -13.80 64.66 19.52
CA HIS A 639 -14.10 63.22 19.57
C HIS A 639 -12.83 62.36 19.76
N GLU A 640 -12.89 61.36 20.64
CA GLU A 640 -11.73 60.52 21.01
C GLU A 640 -11.16 59.74 19.82
N ALA A 641 -12.03 59.17 18.97
CA ALA A 641 -11.60 58.44 17.75
C ALA A 641 -10.70 59.28 16.81
N TYR A 642 -10.78 60.61 16.91
CA TYR A 642 -10.01 61.52 16.09
C TYR A 642 -8.76 62.08 16.78
N ALA A 643 -8.55 61.84 18.09
CA ALA A 643 -7.53 62.49 18.95
C ALA A 643 -6.11 62.61 18.35
N GLN A 644 -5.68 61.62 17.55
CA GLN A 644 -4.35 61.58 16.91
C GLN A 644 -4.39 61.64 15.37
N GLN A 645 -5.47 62.20 14.83
CA GLN A 645 -5.68 62.31 13.40
C GLN A 645 -5.23 63.68 12.88
N SER A 646 -4.47 63.66 11.78
CA SER A 646 -4.15 64.87 11.04
C SER A 646 -5.27 65.16 10.03
N ILE A 647 -5.62 66.44 9.85
CA ILE A 647 -6.78 66.85 9.04
C ILE A 647 -6.34 67.75 7.89
N GLY A 648 -6.91 67.56 6.70
CA GLY A 648 -6.70 68.43 5.55
C GLY A 648 -8.00 68.77 4.84
N VAL A 649 -8.08 69.96 4.25
CA VAL A 649 -9.22 70.40 3.45
C VAL A 649 -8.76 70.76 2.04
N ILE A 650 -9.36 70.16 1.03
CA ILE A 650 -9.12 70.50 -0.37
C ILE A 650 -10.39 71.05 -1.00
N SER A 651 -10.29 72.22 -1.60
CA SER A 651 -11.30 72.71 -2.54
C SER A 651 -11.08 72.11 -3.93
N LEU A 652 -12.12 71.51 -4.50
CA LEU A 652 -12.09 70.97 -5.87
C LEU A 652 -12.28 72.06 -6.93
N LEU A 653 -12.81 73.22 -6.55
CA LEU A 653 -13.04 74.36 -7.44
C LEU A 653 -12.53 75.67 -6.82
N GLY A 654 -11.36 76.13 -7.25
CA GLY A 654 -10.79 77.41 -6.79
C GLY A 654 -10.11 77.32 -5.42
N ALA A 655 -9.20 78.25 -5.14
CA ALA A 655 -8.53 78.35 -3.84
C ALA A 655 -9.33 79.21 -2.85
N GLU A 656 -10.29 79.99 -3.35
CA GLU A 656 -11.10 80.94 -2.59
C GLU A 656 -11.92 80.25 -1.50
N GLN A 657 -12.52 79.09 -1.81
CA GLN A 657 -13.23 78.27 -0.82
C GLN A 657 -12.31 77.78 0.30
N ALA A 658 -11.10 77.32 -0.03
CA ALA A 658 -10.17 76.82 0.98
C ALA A 658 -9.69 77.94 1.91
N GLN A 659 -9.45 79.15 1.38
CA GLN A 659 -9.10 80.34 2.16
C GLN A 659 -10.25 80.77 3.09
N LEU A 660 -11.50 80.67 2.63
CA LEU A 660 -12.67 80.93 3.46
C LEU A 660 -12.74 79.95 4.64
N ILE A 661 -12.59 78.65 4.37
CA ILE A 661 -12.62 77.61 5.40
C ILE A 661 -11.47 77.81 6.40
N GLU A 662 -10.25 78.09 5.92
CA GLU A 662 -9.09 78.35 6.80
C GLU A 662 -9.35 79.51 7.76
N ARG A 663 -9.90 80.61 7.24
CA ARG A 663 -10.26 81.78 8.05
C ARG A 663 -11.32 81.43 9.10
N MET A 664 -12.40 80.74 8.70
CA MET A 664 -13.46 80.32 9.63
C MET A 664 -12.93 79.37 10.71
N LEU A 665 -12.02 78.45 10.37
CA LEU A 665 -11.38 77.56 11.35
C LEU A 665 -10.56 78.36 12.36
N ARG A 666 -9.78 79.35 11.92
CA ARG A 666 -9.00 80.23 12.82
C ARG A 666 -9.88 81.10 13.72
N GLU A 667 -11.09 81.42 13.29
CA GLU A 667 -12.07 82.19 14.06
C GLU A 667 -12.73 81.34 15.15
N HIS A 668 -12.95 80.04 14.91
CA HIS A 668 -13.77 79.18 15.78
C HIS A 668 -12.98 78.08 16.52
N LEU A 669 -11.73 77.80 16.16
CA LEU A 669 -10.87 76.81 16.82
C LEU A 669 -9.62 77.45 17.44
N PRO A 670 -9.16 76.95 18.61
CA PRO A 670 -7.88 77.35 19.18
C PRO A 670 -6.70 77.03 18.24
N ILE A 671 -5.68 77.89 18.23
CA ILE A 671 -4.49 77.73 17.40
C ILE A 671 -3.73 76.45 17.79
N GLU A 672 -3.70 76.13 19.08
CA GLU A 672 -3.06 74.92 19.61
C GLU A 672 -3.67 73.65 19.02
N GLU A 673 -4.99 73.63 18.82
CA GLU A 673 -5.69 72.48 18.23
C GLU A 673 -5.38 72.39 16.72
N ILE A 674 -5.37 73.52 16.02
CA ILE A 674 -5.00 73.60 14.60
C ILE A 674 -3.58 73.06 14.37
N GLU A 675 -2.63 73.43 15.24
CA GLU A 675 -1.23 72.96 15.16
C GLU A 675 -1.10 71.49 15.57
N ALA A 676 -1.74 71.07 16.66
CA ALA A 676 -1.71 69.68 17.14
C ALA A 676 -2.26 68.70 16.10
N ARG A 677 -3.33 69.08 15.40
CA ARG A 677 -3.96 68.29 14.32
C ARG A 677 -3.37 68.56 12.94
N LYS A 678 -2.38 69.45 12.82
CA LYS A 678 -1.73 69.84 11.55
C LYS A 678 -2.75 70.21 10.46
N ILE A 679 -3.76 70.99 10.81
CA ILE A 679 -4.86 71.34 9.90
C ILE A 679 -4.33 72.27 8.81
N ILE A 680 -4.53 71.86 7.55
CA ILE A 680 -4.20 72.68 6.37
C ILE A 680 -5.42 72.74 5.45
N CYS A 681 -5.64 73.92 4.84
CA CYS A 681 -6.66 74.11 3.81
C CYS A 681 -5.99 74.61 2.53
N GLY A 682 -6.37 74.06 1.38
CA GLY A 682 -5.78 74.45 0.11
C GLY A 682 -6.50 73.89 -1.10
N ASN A 683 -5.89 74.04 -2.27
CA ASN A 683 -6.27 73.33 -3.48
C ASN A 683 -5.45 72.03 -3.63
N ALA A 684 -5.79 71.20 -4.61
CA ALA A 684 -5.08 69.93 -4.83
C ALA A 684 -3.57 70.10 -5.07
N ALA A 685 -3.14 71.17 -5.75
CA ALA A 685 -1.72 71.42 -6.04
C ALA A 685 -0.92 71.75 -4.78
N GLN A 686 -1.50 72.47 -3.82
CA GLN A 686 -0.87 72.78 -2.54
C GLN A 686 -0.69 71.55 -1.64
N PHE A 687 -1.49 70.50 -1.85
CA PHE A 687 -1.37 69.22 -1.16
C PHE A 687 -0.48 68.21 -1.89
N GLN A 688 0.20 68.61 -2.97
CA GLN A 688 1.12 67.71 -3.64
C GLN A 688 2.33 67.39 -2.75
N GLY A 689 2.71 66.12 -2.69
CA GLY A 689 3.70 65.62 -1.72
C GLY A 689 3.26 65.59 -0.26
N ASP A 690 2.08 66.14 0.09
CA ASP A 690 1.53 66.12 1.45
C ASP A 690 0.33 65.15 1.57
N GLU A 691 0.04 64.69 2.79
CA GLU A 691 -0.99 63.69 3.10
C GLU A 691 -1.53 63.86 4.52
N ARG A 692 -2.79 63.48 4.74
CA ARG A 692 -3.42 63.54 6.06
C ARG A 692 -4.19 62.26 6.34
N LYS A 693 -4.37 61.97 7.64
CA LYS A 693 -5.20 60.84 8.04
C LYS A 693 -6.66 61.04 7.63
N VAL A 694 -7.17 62.26 7.80
CA VAL A 694 -8.52 62.66 7.40
C VAL A 694 -8.44 63.79 6.37
N MET A 695 -9.11 63.64 5.23
CA MET A 695 -9.29 64.72 4.26
C MET A 695 -10.76 65.06 4.08
N LEU A 696 -11.07 66.35 3.96
CA LEU A 696 -12.38 66.86 3.56
C LEU A 696 -12.25 67.54 2.20
N LEU A 697 -13.01 67.05 1.22
CA LEU A 697 -13.08 67.59 -0.12
C LEU A 697 -14.35 68.44 -0.25
N SER A 698 -14.22 69.75 -0.51
CA SER A 698 -15.35 70.63 -0.83
C SER A 698 -15.57 70.64 -2.33
N MET A 699 -16.77 70.25 -2.76
CA MET A 699 -17.16 70.23 -4.17
C MET A 699 -17.39 71.64 -4.73
N VAL A 700 -17.90 72.55 -3.89
CA VAL A 700 -18.23 73.97 -4.16
C VAL A 700 -19.38 74.18 -5.15
N ASP A 701 -19.46 73.36 -6.19
CA ASP A 701 -20.41 73.57 -7.27
C ASP A 701 -21.85 73.16 -6.88
N SER A 702 -22.84 73.85 -7.44
CA SER A 702 -24.28 73.63 -7.19
C SER A 702 -25.07 73.75 -8.49
N ASN A 703 -26.26 73.13 -8.54
CA ASN A 703 -27.14 73.23 -9.70
C ASN A 703 -28.13 74.39 -9.55
N GLU A 704 -27.91 75.48 -10.29
CA GLU A 704 -28.75 76.71 -10.25
C GLU A 704 -29.82 76.74 -11.37
N GLY A 705 -29.93 75.71 -12.21
CA GLY A 705 -30.76 75.71 -13.42
C GLY A 705 -31.78 74.58 -13.48
N ASP A 706 -32.72 74.68 -14.43
CA ASP A 706 -33.73 73.65 -14.69
C ASP A 706 -33.14 72.54 -15.59
N GLY A 707 -32.84 71.38 -14.98
CA GLY A 707 -32.22 70.22 -15.64
C GLY A 707 -30.73 70.00 -15.30
N PRO A 708 -30.10 68.95 -15.86
CA PRO A 708 -28.75 68.53 -15.49
C PRO A 708 -27.68 69.48 -16.04
N MET A 709 -26.66 69.75 -15.22
CA MET A 709 -25.54 70.63 -15.50
C MET A 709 -24.74 70.20 -16.74
N ARG A 710 -23.95 71.13 -17.28
CA ARG A 710 -22.97 70.80 -18.33
C ARG A 710 -21.97 69.79 -17.77
N LYS A 711 -21.72 68.73 -18.56
CA LYS A 711 -20.72 67.71 -18.25
C LYS A 711 -19.35 68.34 -18.09
N GLN A 712 -18.71 68.10 -16.95
CA GLN A 712 -17.31 68.38 -16.71
C GLN A 712 -16.49 67.13 -17.06
N GLY A 713 -15.76 67.21 -18.18
CA GLY A 713 -14.80 66.18 -18.58
C GLY A 713 -13.44 66.40 -17.90
N GLU A 714 -12.38 65.85 -18.49
CA GLU A 714 -11.03 65.86 -17.93
C GLU A 714 -10.37 67.26 -17.86
N GLY A 715 -10.95 68.25 -18.54
CA GLY A 715 -10.40 69.61 -18.64
C GLY A 715 -9.30 69.73 -19.70
N ALA A 716 -8.84 70.96 -19.97
CA ALA A 716 -7.70 71.18 -20.86
C ALA A 716 -6.44 70.52 -20.25
N ASN A 717 -5.67 69.80 -21.07
CA ASN A 717 -4.49 69.03 -20.65
C ASN A 717 -4.77 68.11 -19.43
N GLU A 718 -5.98 67.56 -19.33
CA GLU A 718 -6.43 66.69 -18.23
C GLU A 718 -6.36 67.33 -16.83
N SER A 719 -6.27 68.66 -16.75
CA SER A 719 -6.12 69.41 -15.49
C SER A 719 -7.19 69.14 -14.43
N THR A 720 -8.44 68.87 -14.85
CA THR A 720 -9.52 68.52 -13.92
C THR A 720 -9.37 67.09 -13.41
N LYS A 721 -9.07 66.14 -14.31
CA LYS A 721 -8.78 64.74 -13.95
C LYS A 721 -7.63 64.64 -12.95
N LYS A 722 -6.50 65.30 -13.25
CA LYS A 722 -5.32 65.38 -12.37
C LYS A 722 -5.65 65.96 -11.00
N ARG A 723 -6.47 67.01 -10.94
CA ARG A 723 -6.90 67.63 -9.67
C ARG A 723 -7.70 66.66 -8.80
N PHE A 724 -8.67 65.95 -9.40
CA PHE A 724 -9.48 64.96 -8.69
C PHE A 724 -8.64 63.77 -8.24
N ASN A 725 -7.75 63.26 -9.11
CA ASN A 725 -6.81 62.19 -8.78
C ASN A 725 -5.92 62.57 -7.59
N VAL A 726 -5.34 63.77 -7.61
CA VAL A 726 -4.51 64.29 -6.52
C VAL A 726 -5.34 64.43 -5.26
N ALA A 727 -6.52 65.04 -5.30
CA ALA A 727 -7.35 65.28 -4.11
C ALA A 727 -7.82 63.98 -3.44
N ALA A 728 -8.29 63.00 -4.22
CA ALA A 728 -8.81 61.73 -3.73
C ALA A 728 -7.73 60.76 -3.22
N SER A 729 -6.44 61.07 -3.43
CA SER A 729 -5.29 60.24 -3.00
C SER A 729 -4.49 60.82 -1.81
N ARG A 730 -4.99 61.88 -1.16
CA ARG A 730 -4.34 62.50 0.02
C ARG A 730 -4.79 61.95 1.36
N ALA A 731 -5.95 61.29 1.41
CA ALA A 731 -6.48 60.69 2.62
C ALA A 731 -5.83 59.33 2.86
N GLN A 732 -5.23 59.16 4.03
CA GLN A 732 -4.73 57.86 4.48
C GLN A 732 -5.89 56.98 5.00
N ASP A 733 -6.71 57.52 5.91
CA ASP A 733 -7.68 56.76 6.71
C ASP A 733 -9.14 57.08 6.37
N GLN A 734 -9.46 58.35 6.13
CA GLN A 734 -10.83 58.79 5.87
C GLN A 734 -10.89 59.97 4.89
N MET A 735 -11.82 59.90 3.94
CA MET A 735 -12.13 60.95 2.98
C MET A 735 -13.60 61.35 3.07
N TRP A 736 -13.85 62.59 3.47
CA TRP A 736 -15.16 63.23 3.39
C TRP A 736 -15.30 63.97 2.07
N ILE A 737 -16.44 63.84 1.42
CA ILE A 737 -16.79 64.58 0.20
C ILE A 737 -18.03 65.38 0.56
N VAL A 738 -17.83 66.68 0.81
CA VAL A 738 -18.90 67.61 1.13
C VAL A 738 -19.36 68.28 -0.15
N HIS A 739 -20.62 68.09 -0.50
CA HIS A 739 -21.15 68.54 -1.79
C HIS A 739 -22.59 69.02 -1.70
N SER A 740 -22.99 69.86 -2.65
CA SER A 740 -24.37 70.37 -2.76
C SER A 740 -25.17 69.77 -3.93
N LEU A 741 -24.59 68.78 -4.63
CA LEU A 741 -25.13 68.19 -5.86
C LEU A 741 -25.83 66.85 -5.63
N SER A 742 -26.85 66.56 -6.42
CA SER A 742 -27.41 65.23 -6.61
C SER A 742 -26.80 64.56 -7.83
N HIS A 743 -26.08 63.45 -7.64
CA HIS A 743 -25.44 62.73 -8.74
C HIS A 743 -26.44 62.12 -9.75
N THR A 744 -27.70 61.88 -9.34
CA THR A 744 -28.76 61.32 -10.20
C THR A 744 -29.48 62.37 -11.05
N THR A 745 -29.72 63.57 -10.50
CA THR A 745 -30.55 64.61 -11.14
C THR A 745 -29.73 65.75 -11.73
N ASP A 746 -28.62 66.13 -11.08
CA ASP A 746 -27.87 67.33 -11.45
C ASP A 746 -26.72 67.02 -12.41
N LEU A 747 -26.22 65.78 -12.43
CA LEU A 747 -25.00 65.41 -13.16
C LEU A 747 -25.24 64.34 -14.24
N LYS A 748 -24.61 64.54 -15.41
CA LYS A 748 -24.72 63.64 -16.57
C LYS A 748 -23.74 62.45 -16.47
N PRO A 749 -24.01 61.29 -17.11
CA PRO A 749 -23.06 60.19 -17.17
C PRO A 749 -21.68 60.58 -17.75
N GLY A 750 -20.63 60.08 -17.09
CA GLY A 750 -19.23 60.36 -17.39
C GLY A 750 -18.77 61.76 -17.00
N ASP A 751 -19.54 62.49 -16.20
CA ASP A 751 -19.06 63.68 -15.49
C ASP A 751 -18.18 63.24 -14.31
N ILE A 752 -16.98 63.80 -14.20
CA ILE A 752 -16.01 63.38 -13.17
C ILE A 752 -16.53 63.60 -11.74
N ARG A 753 -17.38 64.61 -11.52
CA ARG A 753 -18.02 64.86 -10.22
C ARG A 753 -18.99 63.72 -9.88
N ARG A 754 -19.75 63.26 -10.87
CA ARG A 754 -20.68 62.15 -10.73
C ARG A 754 -19.96 60.85 -10.44
N GLU A 755 -18.86 60.58 -11.16
CA GLU A 755 -18.04 59.39 -10.97
C GLU A 755 -17.51 59.30 -9.53
N LEU A 756 -17.04 60.41 -8.96
CA LEU A 756 -16.58 60.46 -7.57
C LEU A 756 -17.72 60.19 -6.57
N LEU A 757 -18.88 60.82 -6.76
CA LEU A 757 -20.03 60.66 -5.85
C LEU A 757 -20.63 59.24 -5.93
N GLU A 758 -20.84 58.72 -7.14
CA GLU A 758 -21.32 57.34 -7.34
C GLU A 758 -20.35 56.31 -6.76
N TYR A 759 -19.03 56.54 -6.91
CA TYR A 759 -18.02 55.71 -6.30
C TYR A 759 -18.12 55.72 -4.76
N ALA A 760 -18.23 56.90 -4.17
CA ALA A 760 -18.31 57.07 -2.72
C ALA A 760 -19.56 56.40 -2.11
N GLU A 761 -20.73 56.62 -2.71
CA GLU A 761 -21.99 56.02 -2.25
C GLU A 761 -21.99 54.50 -2.42
N ALA A 762 -21.52 53.99 -3.56
CA ALA A 762 -21.43 52.54 -3.78
C ALA A 762 -20.50 51.86 -2.77
N ARG A 763 -19.44 52.54 -2.31
CA ARG A 763 -18.54 52.03 -1.27
C ARG A 763 -19.17 52.09 0.11
N GLN A 764 -19.84 53.18 0.46
CA GLN A 764 -20.60 53.27 1.72
C GLN A 764 -21.62 52.13 1.85
N ILE A 765 -22.37 51.81 0.79
CA ILE A 765 -23.36 50.71 0.81
C ILE A 765 -22.68 49.35 0.97
N LYS A 766 -21.56 49.14 0.26
CA LYS A 766 -20.85 47.86 0.26
C LYS A 766 -20.10 47.60 1.57
N GLU A 767 -19.61 48.65 2.24
CA GLU A 767 -18.99 48.54 3.57
C GLU A 767 -20.04 48.27 4.66
N ALA A 768 -21.28 48.73 4.48
CA ALA A 768 -22.42 48.43 5.38
C ALA A 768 -23.00 47.00 5.19
N GLN A 769 -22.74 46.34 4.07
CA GLN A 769 -23.18 44.96 3.80
C GLN A 769 -22.02 43.98 4.05
N THR A 770 -21.93 43.43 5.26
CA THR A 770 -20.95 42.39 5.59
C THR A 770 -21.35 41.05 4.99
N ASP A 771 -20.88 40.76 3.78
CA ASP A 771 -20.83 39.37 3.31
C ASP A 771 -19.69 38.65 4.03
N ASP A 772 -20.03 37.65 4.86
CA ASP A 772 -19.05 36.76 5.47
C ASP A 772 -18.37 35.94 4.36
N PRO A 773 -17.05 36.09 4.12
CA PRO A 773 -16.39 35.43 3.02
C PRO A 773 -16.46 33.90 3.18
N LYS A 774 -17.00 33.23 2.15
CA LYS A 774 -17.06 31.77 2.08
C LYS A 774 -15.68 31.20 1.71
N HIS A 775 -15.26 30.14 2.40
CA HIS A 775 -14.08 29.33 2.06
C HIS A 775 -14.08 28.91 0.59
N GLU A 776 -12.93 28.97 -0.10
CA GLU A 776 -12.83 28.67 -1.53
C GLU A 776 -12.63 27.16 -1.80
N SER A 777 -12.16 26.41 -0.81
CA SER A 777 -11.97 24.97 -0.90
C SER A 777 -12.47 24.20 0.33
N GLU A 778 -12.77 22.91 0.13
CA GLU A 778 -13.09 22.00 1.25
C GLU A 778 -11.89 21.83 2.19
N PHE A 779 -10.67 21.89 1.63
CA PHE A 779 -9.43 21.81 2.40
C PHE A 779 -9.33 22.97 3.41
N GLU A 780 -9.49 24.22 2.96
CA GLU A 780 -9.54 25.41 3.84
C GLU A 780 -10.60 25.26 4.93
N ARG A 781 -11.80 24.79 4.56
CA ARG A 781 -12.92 24.61 5.49
C ARG A 781 -12.56 23.62 6.60
N LEU A 782 -11.88 22.52 6.26
CA LEU A 782 -11.46 21.50 7.23
C LEU A 782 -10.36 22.03 8.16
N VAL A 783 -9.36 22.73 7.63
CA VAL A 783 -8.30 23.36 8.43
C VAL A 783 -8.90 24.39 9.40
N ALA A 784 -9.79 25.26 8.91
CA ALA A 784 -10.48 26.25 9.72
C ALA A 784 -11.36 25.59 10.80
N HIS A 785 -12.04 24.48 10.49
CA HIS A 785 -12.83 23.73 11.46
C HIS A 785 -11.97 23.17 12.60
N GLU A 786 -10.83 22.55 12.28
CA GLU A 786 -9.87 22.05 13.27
C GLU A 786 -9.38 23.17 14.19
N LEU A 787 -8.96 24.31 13.64
CA LEU A 787 -8.51 25.46 14.43
C LEU A 787 -9.60 26.04 15.33
N LYS A 788 -10.84 26.18 14.81
CA LYS A 788 -11.99 26.65 15.59
C LYS A 788 -12.35 25.68 16.72
N SER A 789 -12.24 24.37 16.48
CA SER A 789 -12.48 23.36 17.52
C SER A 789 -11.46 23.42 18.67
N HIS A 790 -10.28 24.00 18.42
CA HIS A 790 -9.24 24.27 19.42
C HIS A 790 -9.35 25.67 20.06
N GLY A 791 -10.44 26.41 19.78
CA GLY A 791 -10.73 27.71 20.41
C GLY A 791 -10.07 28.93 19.74
N PHE A 792 -9.49 28.77 18.55
CA PHE A 792 -8.91 29.90 17.82
C PHE A 792 -9.95 30.63 16.98
N ARG A 793 -9.80 31.95 16.88
CA ARG A 793 -10.54 32.76 15.92
C ARG A 793 -9.88 32.62 14.54
N VAL A 794 -10.68 32.25 13.55
CA VAL A 794 -10.22 32.05 12.17
C VAL A 794 -11.11 32.82 11.20
N GLN A 795 -10.49 33.71 10.43
CA GLN A 795 -11.12 34.45 9.34
C GLN A 795 -10.66 33.85 8.01
N ALA A 796 -11.59 33.51 7.13
CA ALA A 796 -11.26 32.99 5.80
C ALA A 796 -11.14 34.12 4.78
N GLN A 797 -10.29 33.93 3.77
CA GLN A 797 -10.13 34.82 2.63
C GLN A 797 -9.88 36.28 3.04
N TYR A 798 -9.02 36.45 4.05
CA TYR A 798 -8.70 37.73 4.65
C TYR A 798 -8.01 38.64 3.62
N ARG A 799 -8.55 39.84 3.41
CA ARG A 799 -8.02 40.79 2.43
C ARG A 799 -6.96 41.68 3.05
N VAL A 800 -5.76 41.62 2.50
CA VAL A 800 -4.66 42.56 2.78
C VAL A 800 -4.42 43.39 1.54
N GLY A 801 -5.11 44.54 1.48
CA GLY A 801 -5.08 45.40 0.31
C GLY A 801 -5.59 44.69 -0.96
N PHE A 802 -4.71 44.51 -1.95
CA PHE A 802 -4.95 43.83 -3.21
C PHE A 802 -4.90 42.30 -3.08
N TYR A 803 -4.15 41.80 -2.10
CA TYR A 803 -3.93 40.38 -1.90
C TYR A 803 -4.96 39.77 -0.94
N ARG A 804 -5.03 38.43 -0.98
CA ARG A 804 -5.82 37.63 -0.05
C ARG A 804 -4.94 36.59 0.60
N ILE A 805 -5.32 36.23 1.81
CA ILE A 805 -4.75 35.14 2.60
C ILE A 805 -5.88 34.14 2.84
N ASP A 806 -5.60 32.86 2.61
CA ASP A 806 -6.61 31.80 2.72
C ASP A 806 -7.29 31.77 4.08
N LEU A 807 -6.49 31.75 5.15
CA LEU A 807 -6.96 31.76 6.53
C LEU A 807 -6.08 32.67 7.38
N VAL A 808 -6.68 33.48 8.24
CA VAL A 808 -5.97 34.25 9.27
C VAL A 808 -6.43 33.77 10.64
N VAL A 809 -5.46 33.35 11.44
CA VAL A 809 -5.66 32.95 12.84
C VAL A 809 -5.30 34.11 13.73
N GLU A 810 -6.24 34.54 14.58
CA GLU A 810 -6.09 35.69 15.46
C GLU A 810 -6.10 35.25 16.93
N GLY A 811 -5.29 35.91 17.75
CA GLY A 811 -5.27 35.72 19.20
C GLY A 811 -4.31 36.67 19.91
N ASN A 812 -4.75 37.29 21.02
CA ASN A 812 -3.96 38.22 21.83
C ASN A 812 -3.38 39.40 21.03
N GLY A 813 -4.18 39.94 20.09
CA GLY A 813 -3.78 41.05 19.21
C GLY A 813 -2.73 40.69 18.15
N LYS A 814 -2.35 39.41 18.01
CA LYS A 814 -1.42 38.92 17.00
C LYS A 814 -2.15 38.08 15.95
N LYS A 815 -1.58 38.02 14.73
CA LYS A 815 -2.15 37.30 13.59
C LYS A 815 -1.13 36.36 12.95
N LEU A 816 -1.61 35.21 12.49
CA LEU A 816 -0.85 34.28 11.64
C LEU A 816 -1.62 34.03 10.35
N ALA A 817 -0.94 34.21 9.21
CA ALA A 817 -1.45 33.81 7.91
C ALA A 817 -1.23 32.30 7.72
N VAL A 818 -2.29 31.56 7.41
CA VAL A 818 -2.26 30.13 7.12
C VAL A 818 -2.68 29.93 5.67
N GLU A 819 -1.78 29.34 4.88
CA GLU A 819 -1.98 29.09 3.45
C GLU A 819 -2.24 27.60 3.24
N CYS A 820 -3.31 27.29 2.50
CA CYS A 820 -3.78 25.93 2.25
C CYS A 820 -3.37 25.49 0.84
N ASP A 821 -2.12 25.00 0.70
CA ASP A 821 -1.57 24.54 -0.59
C ASP A 821 -2.26 23.25 -1.09
N GLY A 822 -3.36 23.42 -1.83
CA GLY A 822 -4.14 22.34 -2.45
C GLY A 822 -4.00 22.23 -3.98
N ASP A 823 -4.48 21.12 -4.54
CA ASP A 823 -4.30 20.74 -5.95
C ASP A 823 -4.96 21.69 -6.97
N ARG A 824 -5.88 22.55 -6.53
CA ARG A 824 -6.79 23.28 -7.43
C ARG A 824 -6.20 24.57 -8.02
N TRP A 825 -5.13 25.15 -7.44
CA TRP A 825 -4.72 26.53 -7.77
C TRP A 825 -3.25 26.81 -8.12
N HIS A 826 -2.31 25.86 -7.99
CA HIS A 826 -0.86 26.15 -8.12
C HIS A 826 -0.08 25.37 -9.21
N SER A 827 -0.76 24.85 -10.23
CA SER A 827 -0.12 24.03 -11.27
C SER A 827 0.53 24.87 -12.39
N GLY A 828 1.64 25.56 -12.09
CA GLY A 828 2.48 26.24 -13.07
C GLY A 828 3.64 27.01 -12.42
N SER A 829 4.83 27.01 -13.05
CA SER A 829 6.02 27.72 -12.52
C SER A 829 5.78 29.22 -12.35
N GLU A 830 5.01 29.84 -13.24
CA GLU A 830 4.63 31.25 -13.16
C GLU A 830 3.76 31.53 -11.93
N LYS A 831 2.70 30.73 -11.69
CA LYS A 831 1.83 30.88 -10.52
C LYS A 831 2.58 30.69 -9.21
N ILE A 832 3.56 29.78 -9.17
CA ILE A 832 4.42 29.59 -8.00
C ILE A 832 5.28 30.82 -7.78
N ALA A 833 5.87 31.39 -8.83
CA ALA A 833 6.65 32.62 -8.72
C ALA A 833 5.79 33.82 -8.28
N GLU A 834 4.57 33.94 -8.81
CA GLU A 834 3.59 34.95 -8.39
C GLU A 834 3.20 34.80 -6.92
N ASP A 835 2.99 33.56 -6.46
CA ASP A 835 2.61 33.29 -5.07
C ASP A 835 3.76 33.56 -4.10
N LEU A 836 5.00 33.19 -4.47
CA LEU A 836 6.20 33.54 -3.70
C LEU A 836 6.42 35.07 -3.66
N ALA A 837 6.20 35.75 -4.78
CA ALA A 837 6.27 37.22 -4.82
C ALA A 837 5.18 37.86 -3.95
N ARG A 838 3.95 37.33 -3.99
CA ARG A 838 2.84 37.75 -3.10
C ARG A 838 3.23 37.57 -1.63
N GLN A 839 3.70 36.39 -1.26
CA GLN A 839 4.09 36.10 0.11
C GLN A 839 5.22 37.04 0.57
N ALA A 840 6.26 37.25 -0.25
CA ALA A 840 7.34 38.18 0.06
C ALA A 840 6.84 39.62 0.25
N VAL A 841 5.85 40.07 -0.52
CA VAL A 841 5.21 41.39 -0.31
C VAL A 841 4.51 41.44 1.04
N LEU A 842 3.72 40.42 1.39
CA LEU A 842 2.99 40.36 2.66
C LEU A 842 3.93 40.23 3.87
N GLU A 843 5.03 39.49 3.75
CA GLU A 843 6.07 39.39 4.78
C GLU A 843 6.78 40.73 5.02
N ARG A 844 7.05 41.52 3.96
CA ARG A 844 7.54 42.90 4.09
C ARG A 844 6.56 43.82 4.82
N LEU A 845 5.26 43.53 4.76
CA LEU A 845 4.22 44.21 5.54
C LEU A 845 4.13 43.69 7.00
N GLY A 846 4.95 42.71 7.38
CA GLY A 846 5.00 42.15 8.73
C GLY A 846 4.18 40.89 8.94
N TRP A 847 3.53 40.35 7.89
CA TRP A 847 2.79 39.09 8.01
C TRP A 847 3.72 37.90 8.20
N LYS A 848 3.28 36.96 9.04
CA LYS A 848 3.95 35.68 9.24
C LYS A 848 3.10 34.58 8.64
N PHE A 849 3.73 33.66 7.90
CA PHE A 849 3.04 32.59 7.19
C PHE A 849 3.30 31.22 7.82
N HIS A 850 2.31 30.35 7.72
CA HIS A 850 2.42 28.90 7.92
C HIS A 850 1.70 28.20 6.77
N ARG A 851 2.43 27.42 5.98
CA ARG A 851 1.90 26.75 4.78
C ARG A 851 1.57 25.30 5.10
N ILE A 852 0.36 24.87 4.75
CA ILE A 852 -0.12 23.50 4.96
C ILE A 852 -0.36 22.85 3.61
N ARG A 853 0.40 21.79 3.32
CA ARG A 853 0.20 20.98 2.11
C ARG A 853 -1.03 20.10 2.28
N GLY A 854 -1.95 20.14 1.31
CA GLY A 854 -3.15 19.30 1.33
C GLY A 854 -2.80 17.80 1.46
N SER A 855 -1.78 17.34 0.73
CA SER A 855 -1.30 15.96 0.82
C SER A 855 -0.81 15.54 2.20
N GLU A 856 -0.30 16.48 3.01
CA GLU A 856 0.10 16.21 4.40
C GLU A 856 -1.13 16.15 5.30
N PHE A 857 -1.99 17.17 5.21
CA PHE A 857 -3.19 17.31 6.03
C PHE A 857 -4.17 16.14 5.86
N PHE A 858 -4.46 15.71 4.62
CA PHE A 858 -5.39 14.61 4.38
C PHE A 858 -4.82 13.24 4.77
N ARG A 859 -3.49 13.10 4.84
CA ARG A 859 -2.82 11.84 5.21
C ARG A 859 -2.66 11.69 6.72
N GLU A 860 -2.30 12.77 7.41
CA GLU A 860 -1.96 12.78 8.84
C GLU A 860 -2.51 14.04 9.54
N THR A 861 -3.83 14.25 9.46
CA THR A 861 -4.52 15.46 9.97
C THR A 861 -4.08 15.86 11.37
N THR A 862 -4.13 14.92 12.32
CA THR A 862 -3.77 15.15 13.72
C THR A 862 -2.34 15.66 13.89
N ARG A 863 -1.39 15.12 13.10
CA ARG A 863 0.01 15.53 13.16
C ARG A 863 0.20 16.93 12.59
N THR A 864 -0.42 17.23 11.46
CA THR A 864 -0.35 18.54 10.81
C THR A 864 -0.97 19.63 11.67
N VAL A 865 -2.16 19.41 12.24
CA VAL A 865 -2.81 20.35 13.17
C VAL A 865 -1.93 20.59 14.40
N LYS A 866 -1.34 19.54 14.98
CA LYS A 866 -0.43 19.69 16.12
C LYS A 866 0.78 20.60 15.81
N ARG A 867 1.36 20.50 14.61
CA ARG A 867 2.47 21.39 14.17
C ARG A 867 2.03 22.84 14.09
N LEU A 868 0.87 23.10 13.48
CA LEU A 868 0.30 24.45 13.41
C LEU A 868 0.05 25.03 14.82
N LEU A 869 -0.49 24.23 15.74
CA LEU A 869 -0.70 24.65 17.13
C LEU A 869 0.61 24.98 17.84
N THR A 870 1.67 24.19 17.66
CA THR A 870 3.01 24.51 18.18
C THR A 870 3.49 25.85 17.63
N ARG A 871 3.31 26.10 16.33
CA ARG A 871 3.72 27.36 15.71
C ARG A 871 2.94 28.56 16.26
N LEU A 872 1.63 28.41 16.49
CA LEU A 872 0.81 29.44 17.14
C LEU A 872 1.33 29.75 18.55
N GLN A 873 1.71 28.73 19.32
CA GLN A 873 2.31 28.89 20.65
C GLN A 873 3.66 29.63 20.61
N GLU A 874 4.56 29.28 19.67
CA GLU A 874 5.83 29.99 19.46
C GLU A 874 5.66 31.48 19.15
N LEU A 875 4.56 31.83 18.50
CA LEU A 875 4.20 33.21 18.16
C LEU A 875 3.41 33.93 19.27
N GLU A 876 3.12 33.23 20.38
CA GLU A 876 2.30 33.68 21.49
C GLU A 876 0.88 34.08 21.05
N ILE A 877 0.33 33.34 20.08
CA ILE A 877 -1.07 33.44 19.66
C ILE A 877 -1.85 32.38 20.43
N TYR A 878 -2.72 32.83 21.34
CA TYR A 878 -3.51 31.95 22.22
C TYR A 878 -4.99 32.00 21.85
N ALA A 879 -5.71 30.91 22.15
CA ALA A 879 -7.16 30.85 22.00
C ALA A 879 -7.84 31.91 22.88
N GLU A 880 -8.77 32.67 22.30
CA GLU A 880 -9.50 33.74 23.00
C GLU A 880 -10.81 33.19 23.60
N THR A 881 -11.07 33.51 24.87
CA THR A 881 -12.38 33.28 25.50
C THR A 881 -13.35 34.40 25.10
N ASP A 882 -14.13 34.13 24.05
CA ASP A 882 -15.44 34.66 23.58
C ASP A 882 -15.98 36.08 23.91
N GLU A 883 -15.32 36.99 24.63
CA GLU A 883 -15.98 38.25 25.06
C GLU A 883 -15.56 39.56 24.36
N SER A 884 -14.58 39.60 23.45
CA SER A 884 -13.98 40.91 23.08
C SER A 884 -14.05 41.39 21.62
N ALA A 885 -14.76 40.77 20.66
CA ALA A 885 -14.57 41.24 19.26
C ALA A 885 -15.68 41.00 18.22
N ILE A 886 -16.91 41.42 18.51
CA ILE A 886 -17.98 41.54 17.50
C ILE A 886 -18.04 42.93 16.84
N ASN A 887 -17.25 43.94 17.26
CA ASN A 887 -17.68 45.33 17.08
C ASN A 887 -16.87 46.31 16.22
N ASP A 888 -15.82 45.94 15.48
CA ASP A 888 -14.98 46.96 14.82
C ASP A 888 -15.70 47.76 13.70
N ASN A 889 -16.55 47.13 12.88
CA ASN A 889 -17.33 47.86 11.85
C ASN A 889 -18.55 48.56 12.45
N THR A 890 -19.17 48.00 13.48
CA THR A 890 -20.28 48.63 14.21
C THR A 890 -19.79 49.90 14.92
N GLU A 891 -18.57 49.90 15.46
CA GLU A 891 -17.94 51.04 16.15
C GLU A 891 -17.61 52.20 15.18
N ALA A 892 -17.17 51.90 13.95
CA ALA A 892 -16.92 52.91 12.91
C ALA A 892 -18.20 53.64 12.46
N ASP A 893 -19.30 52.90 12.32
CA ASP A 893 -20.61 53.44 11.92
C ASP A 893 -21.22 54.31 13.02
N VAL A 894 -21.13 53.86 14.27
CA VAL A 894 -21.53 54.64 15.45
C VAL A 894 -20.74 55.94 15.54
N THR A 895 -19.41 55.88 15.37
CA THR A 895 -18.53 57.07 15.38
C THR A 895 -18.95 58.09 14.31
N HIS A 896 -19.32 57.64 13.11
CA HIS A 896 -19.75 58.54 12.03
C HIS A 896 -21.04 59.30 12.36
N GLU A 897 -22.07 58.59 12.86
CA GLU A 897 -23.33 59.21 13.25
C GLU A 897 -23.16 60.20 14.43
N GLU A 898 -22.29 59.86 15.38
CA GLU A 898 -21.92 60.74 16.50
C GLU A 898 -21.26 62.04 16.02
N ILE A 899 -20.33 61.95 15.07
CA ILE A 899 -19.68 63.13 14.46
C ILE A 899 -20.70 64.00 13.74
N LEU A 900 -21.61 63.43 12.95
CA LEU A 900 -22.66 64.21 12.26
C LEU A 900 -23.57 64.93 13.25
N ARG A 901 -23.99 64.26 14.31
CA ARG A 901 -24.84 64.84 15.36
C ARG A 901 -24.13 65.97 16.10
N LEU A 902 -22.85 65.80 16.42
CA LEU A 902 -22.04 66.82 17.07
C LEU A 902 -21.79 68.01 16.15
N ALA A 903 -21.48 67.76 14.86
CA ALA A 903 -21.29 68.79 13.85
C ALA A 903 -22.55 69.64 13.64
N GLN A 904 -23.74 69.03 13.59
CA GLN A 904 -25.01 69.77 13.50
C GLN A 904 -25.20 70.72 14.69
N LYS A 905 -24.88 70.26 15.91
CA LYS A 905 -24.96 71.09 17.12
C LYS A 905 -23.97 72.27 17.07
N ILE A 906 -22.72 72.00 16.71
CA ILE A 906 -21.66 73.02 16.59
C ILE A 906 -22.01 74.02 15.48
N ARG A 907 -22.53 73.56 14.35
CA ARG A 907 -22.93 74.44 13.24
C ARG A 907 -23.99 75.45 13.68
N ALA A 908 -25.00 75.02 14.44
CA ALA A 908 -26.02 75.90 14.98
C ALA A 908 -25.45 76.92 16.00
N GLU A 909 -24.36 76.58 16.68
CA GLU A 909 -23.66 77.47 17.63
C GLU A 909 -22.75 78.49 16.93
N PHE A 910 -21.97 78.05 15.94
CA PHE A 910 -21.01 78.89 15.21
C PHE A 910 -21.69 79.80 14.19
N PHE A 911 -22.76 79.31 13.55
CA PHE A 911 -23.44 80.00 12.45
C PHE A 911 -24.96 80.03 12.68
N PRO A 912 -25.44 80.77 13.69
CA PRO A 912 -26.88 80.92 13.92
C PRO A 912 -27.54 81.58 12.70
N GLU A 913 -28.66 81.01 12.24
CA GLU A 913 -29.47 81.63 11.19
C GLU A 913 -30.07 82.93 11.74
N ASN A 914 -29.74 84.07 11.14
CA ASN A 914 -30.39 85.34 11.46
C ASN A 914 -31.81 85.31 10.86
N ASP A 915 -32.80 84.98 11.69
CA ASP A 915 -34.24 85.14 11.40
C ASP A 915 -34.69 86.63 11.39
N GLU A 916 -33.95 87.51 10.70
CA GLU A 916 -34.40 88.88 10.41
C GLU A 916 -34.10 89.26 8.95
N LEU A 917 -35.06 88.97 8.05
CA LEU A 917 -35.71 89.94 7.14
C LEU A 917 -36.85 89.32 6.31
#